data_AF-A0A5N6D244-F1
#
_entry.id   AF-A0A5N6D244-F1
#
_cell.length_a   1.000
_cell.length_b   1.000
_cell.length_c   1.000
_cell.angle_alpha   90.00
_cell.angle_beta   90.00
_cell.angle_gamma   90.00
#
_symmetry.space_group_name_H-M   'P 1'
#
loop_
_entity.id
_entity.type
_entity.pdbx_description
1 polymer ?
#
loop_
_entity_poly.entity_id
_entity_poly.type
_entity_poly.pdbx_seq_one_letter_code
_entity_poly.pdbx_strand_id
1 'polypeptide(L)'
;MSAHTAKRRKLSPSPQMTQRAEQSNASNLNDLSKMARNEPSSMDGLIRRKKSDRSAELALASGVYKSNLFKLQLDELLTESRPNYDKHVSKLQDTLHKLKEIIDHIPERPPKPAVEAEKEFRSTHGILVPYPEPRPGKDTKYTVSYSKPTNVNVVGSFVLRTGVRASEPYTVDLAVTMPSSVFQEKDYVNHRFFHKRAYYIACLAAGIKDVGNLDFDIKFAQQDGDSLRPLILLEPTDSAKNGSQSMRSQIRILTAIEDTLFPIVRTLPMKNNVRQGSPDQPEPRAPTPFYNAALRSEATVAPFHKLLHSTAQICDSFRDACILGRIWLRQRGFGSSFQQGGFGGFEWTVLMSLLFEGGGFNGKPILLKSYSSYQLFKGTIQFLAGRNLLTPLLLFASDIPSPTGTPMVYDGKRGLNILYKMSPWSYSLLRHEANITLRMLNESRDDNFDKVFIYKVNEPMLRFDRLITLPISESSTVLRTIRSHNAIYEVLKKALGDRVDLIYLFSHGAEPWSLERKPSRKAASATIHVGLNLNPENAMRVVDHGPFAEQKEDAATFRSFWGEKAELRRFRDGTIRESLVWSDQPPSPSIVYQLLVYILHRHFNYEEDEIGYIGDEFDEKLRDSGNGIFLYSNPAFQLVTDAFNSLERSFQRMDEVPLTVRQLALASPLSRYSALRVQSASGLIRDPVDIVLQFESSSRWPDDLVAIQMTKVAFLIKIGDCLVSSGTASSCKVGLENESNRTLNNAFLDISHTSGVIFRLRIHHDREQLLLERQLKEKGASLQVKQEAAYTLSAYKRLFIQSPRLTQAIRTLCTRFPLLSPTIRLVKHWFNCHLFTGHVNEEVIELVVARVFTQPYPWNTPSSVMVGFLRTLHFLSRWDWQQDPLIVDLCGELDQDTIKAVRTRFSGWRSIDPAMNTVALFVASDIDPDGVTWTHYEMPPKVVAARMSTLAKGAVKLVRENGATLDVSDLFHTSLAPYDFIINLRSKSLHDRPTSLSKYKNLNELNNKAQTAQLKVVRSFVRDLQACFSPNILFFHGDEHCDVLAGLWNPQTTKPKNWSLKLTYSSSPSILDGTRKEDGEVTINRDAILNEISRLGHGLVDSIEVFGME
;
A
#
# COMPACT_ATOMS: atom_id res chain seq x y z
N MET A 1 -40.91 -42.73 4.14
CA MET A 1 -41.97 -42.23 3.23
C MET A 1 -41.67 -40.75 3.03
N SER A 2 -40.99 -40.32 1.96
CA SER A 2 -41.49 -40.09 0.58
C SER A 2 -42.59 -39.02 0.53
N ALA A 3 -42.55 -37.99 -0.33
CA ALA A 3 -41.83 -37.79 -1.61
C ALA A 3 -41.42 -36.28 -1.78
N HIS A 4 -40.76 -35.77 -2.84
CA HIS A 4 -40.73 -36.13 -4.28
C HIS A 4 -39.44 -35.75 -5.05
N THR A 5 -39.30 -36.35 -6.24
CA THR A 5 -38.28 -36.13 -7.30
C THR A 5 -38.98 -36.19 -8.70
N ALA A 6 -38.39 -35.96 -9.90
CA ALA A 6 -36.98 -35.91 -10.33
C ALA A 6 -36.73 -35.15 -11.66
N LYS A 7 -35.48 -34.67 -11.86
CA LYS A 7 -34.63 -34.57 -13.08
C LYS A 7 -35.22 -34.54 -14.53
N ARG A 8 -34.51 -33.75 -15.39
CA ARG A 8 -34.30 -33.85 -16.87
C ARG A 8 -35.48 -33.40 -17.77
N ARG A 9 -35.31 -32.87 -19.01
CA ARG A 9 -34.36 -33.22 -20.11
C ARG A 9 -34.16 -32.06 -21.15
N LYS A 10 -33.39 -32.31 -22.23
CA LYS A 10 -32.98 -31.37 -23.32
C LYS A 10 -34.08 -31.05 -24.35
N LEU A 11 -33.92 -29.95 -25.11
CA LEU A 11 -34.66 -29.65 -26.36
C LEU A 11 -33.77 -29.05 -27.48
N SER A 12 -34.22 -29.25 -28.72
CA SER A 12 -33.72 -28.75 -30.02
C SER A 12 -34.76 -29.14 -31.11
N PRO A 13 -34.84 -28.55 -32.32
CA PRO A 13 -34.34 -27.26 -32.82
C PRO A 13 -35.48 -26.38 -33.42
N SER A 14 -35.15 -25.44 -34.31
CA SER A 14 -35.99 -24.36 -34.89
C SER A 14 -36.94 -24.75 -36.05
N PRO A 15 -38.02 -23.97 -36.31
CA PRO A 15 -38.93 -24.16 -37.45
C PRO A 15 -38.57 -23.34 -38.72
N GLN A 16 -39.13 -23.74 -39.87
CA GLN A 16 -39.16 -22.99 -41.14
C GLN A 16 -40.59 -22.90 -41.71
N MET A 17 -40.89 -21.82 -42.43
CA MET A 17 -41.52 -21.77 -43.78
C MET A 17 -42.65 -20.74 -43.95
N THR A 18 -42.40 -19.76 -44.82
CA THR A 18 -43.22 -19.30 -45.99
C THR A 18 -42.47 -18.10 -46.61
N GLN A 19 -42.43 -17.82 -47.92
CA GLN A 19 -43.21 -18.23 -49.11
C GLN A 19 -42.29 -18.47 -50.33
N ARG A 20 -42.85 -18.95 -51.46
CA ARG A 20 -42.17 -19.20 -52.75
C ARG A 20 -42.74 -18.33 -53.89
N ALA A 21 -41.90 -18.02 -54.88
CA ALA A 21 -42.22 -17.95 -56.32
C ALA A 21 -40.92 -18.32 -57.07
N GLU A 22 -40.82 -19.51 -57.67
CA GLU A 22 -41.05 -19.77 -59.11
C GLU A 22 -40.05 -19.10 -60.07
N GLN A 23 -39.10 -19.90 -60.62
CA GLN A 23 -39.18 -20.39 -62.01
C GLN A 23 -38.08 -21.42 -62.38
N SER A 24 -38.48 -22.33 -63.26
CA SER A 24 -37.79 -23.38 -64.04
C SER A 24 -36.61 -22.90 -64.92
N ASN A 25 -35.75 -23.73 -65.55
CA ASN A 25 -35.45 -25.19 -65.55
C ASN A 25 -34.16 -25.44 -66.36
N ALA A 26 -33.41 -26.52 -66.02
CA ALA A 26 -32.59 -27.36 -66.90
C ALA A 26 -31.41 -26.70 -67.72
N SER A 27 -30.39 -27.41 -68.23
CA SER A 27 -30.07 -28.85 -68.33
C SER A 27 -28.54 -29.08 -68.45
N ASN A 28 -28.08 -30.29 -68.08
CA ASN A 28 -27.08 -31.18 -68.75
C ASN A 28 -25.69 -30.66 -69.22
N LEU A 29 -24.62 -31.47 -69.36
CA LEU A 29 -24.17 -32.79 -68.85
C LEU A 29 -22.66 -32.97 -69.23
N ASN A 30 -22.00 -33.98 -68.65
CA ASN A 30 -20.83 -34.74 -69.15
C ASN A 30 -19.35 -34.26 -69.07
N ASP A 31 -18.56 -35.19 -68.51
CA ASP A 31 -17.28 -35.76 -68.97
C ASP A 31 -15.90 -35.09 -68.81
N LEU A 32 -15.26 -35.48 -67.70
CA LEU A 32 -14.04 -36.31 -67.65
C LEU A 32 -12.74 -35.91 -68.41
N SER A 33 -11.79 -35.47 -67.56
CA SER A 33 -10.38 -35.91 -67.54
C SER A 33 -9.33 -35.27 -68.49
N LYS A 34 -8.35 -34.60 -67.87
CA LYS A 34 -6.92 -34.99 -67.89
C LYS A 34 -6.07 -34.15 -66.94
N MET A 35 -4.99 -34.75 -66.44
CA MET A 35 -4.02 -34.09 -65.55
C MET A 35 -2.94 -33.33 -66.35
N ALA A 36 -2.69 -32.07 -66.00
CA ALA A 36 -1.39 -31.40 -66.18
C ALA A 36 -1.26 -30.25 -65.16
N ARG A 37 -0.02 -29.93 -64.74
CA ARG A 37 0.28 -28.99 -63.64
C ARG A 37 0.54 -27.57 -64.15
N ASN A 38 -0.02 -26.54 -63.50
CA ASN A 38 0.73 -25.58 -62.65
C ASN A 38 -0.10 -24.33 -62.24
N GLU A 39 0.29 -23.74 -61.09
CA GLU A 39 -0.09 -22.44 -60.51
C GLU A 39 -1.56 -22.17 -60.04
N PRO A 40 -1.74 -21.85 -58.74
CA PRO A 40 -2.84 -21.03 -58.24
C PRO A 40 -2.38 -19.62 -57.82
N SER A 41 -3.07 -18.60 -58.31
CA SER A 41 -2.75 -17.19 -58.09
C SER A 41 -3.31 -16.60 -56.78
N SER A 42 -2.39 -16.04 -55.97
CA SER A 42 -2.44 -14.79 -55.19
C SER A 42 -3.70 -14.23 -54.48
N MET A 43 -4.90 -14.83 -54.50
CA MET A 43 -6.09 -14.25 -53.84
C MET A 43 -6.23 -14.56 -52.34
N ASP A 44 -5.75 -15.71 -51.87
CA ASP A 44 -5.94 -16.12 -50.46
C ASP A 44 -5.06 -15.32 -49.48
N GLY A 45 -3.95 -14.76 -49.98
CA GLY A 45 -3.09 -13.85 -49.22
C GLY A 45 -3.75 -12.52 -48.85
N LEU A 46 -4.59 -11.97 -49.73
CA LEU A 46 -5.26 -10.67 -49.54
C LEU A 46 -6.38 -10.73 -48.50
N ILE A 47 -7.14 -11.81 -48.46
CA ILE A 47 -8.22 -12.01 -47.46
C ILE A 47 -7.61 -12.25 -46.07
N ARG A 48 -6.48 -12.97 -46.00
CA ARG A 48 -5.76 -13.21 -44.74
C ARG A 48 -5.07 -11.94 -44.22
N ARG A 49 -4.50 -11.10 -45.10
CA ARG A 49 -4.01 -9.75 -44.74
C ARG A 49 -5.12 -8.84 -44.24
N LYS A 50 -6.25 -8.71 -44.95
CA LYS A 50 -7.39 -7.91 -44.49
C LYS A 50 -7.95 -8.35 -43.13
N LYS A 51 -7.86 -9.65 -42.77
CA LYS A 51 -8.22 -10.12 -41.42
C LYS A 51 -7.16 -9.78 -40.35
N SER A 52 -5.86 -9.85 -40.66
CA SER A 52 -4.82 -9.40 -39.71
C SER A 52 -4.85 -7.88 -39.53
N ASP A 53 -5.05 -7.12 -40.61
CA ASP A 53 -5.06 -5.67 -40.59
C ASP A 53 -6.27 -5.15 -39.79
N ARG A 54 -7.47 -5.74 -39.96
CA ARG A 54 -8.63 -5.43 -39.09
C ARG A 54 -8.39 -5.73 -37.61
N SER A 55 -7.64 -6.79 -37.29
CA SER A 55 -7.28 -7.10 -35.89
C SER A 55 -6.19 -6.18 -35.35
N ALA A 56 -5.28 -5.69 -36.20
CA ALA A 56 -4.27 -4.69 -35.86
C ALA A 56 -4.91 -3.30 -35.71
N GLU A 57 -5.89 -2.94 -36.54
CA GLU A 57 -6.72 -1.74 -36.39
C GLU A 57 -7.57 -1.79 -35.11
N LEU A 58 -8.17 -2.93 -34.76
CA LEU A 58 -8.83 -3.11 -33.46
C LEU A 58 -7.84 -3.06 -32.28
N ALA A 59 -6.61 -3.55 -32.44
CA ALA A 59 -5.55 -3.42 -31.42
C ALA A 59 -5.03 -1.98 -31.28
N LEU A 60 -4.96 -1.23 -32.39
CA LEU A 60 -4.64 0.20 -32.40
C LEU A 60 -5.79 1.02 -31.78
N ALA A 61 -7.05 0.70 -32.08
CA ALA A 61 -8.23 1.36 -31.54
C ALA A 61 -8.45 1.07 -30.05
N SER A 62 -8.20 -0.16 -29.58
CA SER A 62 -8.20 -0.50 -28.15
C SER A 62 -6.90 -0.11 -27.41
N GLY A 63 -5.88 0.29 -28.17
CA GLY A 63 -4.58 0.77 -27.68
C GLY A 63 -4.42 2.29 -27.69
N VAL A 64 -5.44 3.06 -28.07
CA VAL A 64 -5.43 4.52 -27.93
C VAL A 64 -5.21 4.89 -26.45
N TYR A 65 -4.54 6.01 -26.19
CA TYR A 65 -4.39 6.56 -24.84
C TYR A 65 -5.75 6.63 -24.15
N LYS A 66 -5.83 6.24 -22.86
CA LYS A 66 -7.09 6.25 -22.09
C LYS A 66 -7.83 7.59 -22.18
N SER A 67 -7.05 8.66 -22.20
CA SER A 67 -7.50 10.03 -22.37
C SER A 67 -6.37 10.84 -23.03
N ASN A 68 -6.72 11.97 -23.64
CA ASN A 68 -5.71 12.91 -24.13
C ASN A 68 -4.87 13.49 -22.98
N LEU A 69 -5.45 13.60 -21.76
CA LEU A 69 -4.73 14.01 -20.55
C LEU A 69 -3.58 13.03 -20.21
N PHE A 70 -3.85 11.73 -20.24
CA PHE A 70 -2.85 10.69 -19.97
C PHE A 70 -1.68 10.74 -20.96
N LYS A 71 -1.95 11.15 -22.21
CA LYS A 71 -0.90 11.41 -23.19
C LYS A 71 -0.06 12.63 -22.81
N LEU A 72 -0.71 13.75 -22.48
CA LEU A 72 -0.03 15.00 -22.13
C LEU A 72 0.89 14.82 -20.89
N GLN A 73 0.37 14.19 -19.83
CA GLN A 73 1.16 13.83 -18.64
C GLN A 73 2.37 12.94 -18.98
N LEU A 74 2.21 12.01 -19.93
CA LEU A 74 3.29 11.12 -20.37
C LEU A 74 4.37 11.88 -21.16
N ASP A 75 3.96 12.75 -22.08
CA ASP A 75 4.86 13.58 -22.90
C ASP A 75 5.62 14.60 -22.01
N GLU A 76 4.97 15.15 -20.99
CA GLU A 76 5.55 16.01 -19.95
C GLU A 76 6.57 15.23 -19.09
N LEU A 77 6.18 14.09 -18.50
CA LEU A 77 7.06 13.22 -17.71
C LEU A 77 8.29 12.78 -18.52
N LEU A 78 8.13 12.42 -19.80
CA LEU A 78 9.24 12.08 -20.68
C LEU A 78 10.16 13.28 -20.93
N THR A 79 9.63 14.49 -21.03
CA THR A 79 10.41 15.71 -21.22
C THR A 79 11.23 16.06 -19.98
N GLU A 80 10.64 15.99 -18.78
CA GLU A 80 11.34 16.29 -17.52
C GLU A 80 12.36 15.21 -17.12
N SER A 81 12.04 13.94 -17.37
CA SER A 81 12.84 12.79 -16.94
C SER A 81 14.03 12.48 -17.87
N ARG A 82 14.11 13.09 -19.06
CA ARG A 82 15.28 12.96 -19.95
C ARG A 82 16.47 13.76 -19.40
N PRO A 83 17.65 13.13 -19.17
CA PRO A 83 18.89 13.86 -18.95
C PRO A 83 19.23 14.76 -20.15
N ASN A 84 19.91 15.89 -19.92
CA ASN A 84 20.47 16.68 -21.01
C ASN A 84 21.74 15.98 -21.55
N TYR A 85 21.53 15.01 -22.45
CA TYR A 85 22.58 14.14 -22.97
C TYR A 85 23.76 14.93 -23.55
N ASP A 86 23.51 15.99 -24.31
CA ASP A 86 24.58 16.69 -25.03
C ASP A 86 25.49 17.46 -24.04
N LYS A 87 24.95 17.99 -22.92
CA LYS A 87 25.75 18.55 -21.82
C LYS A 87 26.52 17.50 -21.01
N HIS A 88 25.96 16.30 -20.84
CA HIS A 88 26.69 15.20 -20.17
C HIS A 88 27.79 14.63 -21.07
N VAL A 89 27.54 14.51 -22.38
CA VAL A 89 28.53 14.06 -23.37
C VAL A 89 29.69 15.06 -23.42
N SER A 90 29.44 16.36 -23.61
CA SER A 90 30.53 17.33 -23.72
C SER A 90 31.44 17.39 -22.48
N LYS A 91 30.88 17.25 -21.27
CA LYS A 91 31.66 17.22 -20.04
C LYS A 91 32.42 15.91 -19.82
N LEU A 92 31.82 14.76 -20.18
CA LEU A 92 32.42 13.45 -19.93
C LEU A 92 33.32 12.97 -21.07
N GLN A 93 33.21 13.52 -22.28
CA GLN A 93 33.97 13.09 -23.44
C GLN A 93 35.47 13.18 -23.19
N ASP A 94 35.98 14.33 -22.73
CA ASP A 94 37.40 14.50 -22.41
C ASP A 94 37.86 13.57 -21.28
N THR A 95 37.01 13.36 -20.26
CA THR A 95 37.30 12.41 -19.17
C THR A 95 37.37 10.97 -19.66
N LEU A 96 36.46 10.56 -20.54
CA LEU A 96 36.41 9.21 -21.11
C LEU A 96 37.55 8.96 -22.10
N HIS A 97 37.96 9.98 -22.88
CA HIS A 97 39.16 9.91 -23.71
C HIS A 97 40.42 9.77 -22.85
N LYS A 98 40.61 10.61 -21.82
CA LYS A 98 41.72 10.49 -20.86
C LYS A 98 41.74 9.13 -20.17
N LEU A 99 40.59 8.62 -19.71
CA LEU A 99 40.49 7.29 -19.10
C LEU A 99 40.88 6.17 -20.08
N LYS A 100 40.46 6.28 -21.35
CA LYS A 100 40.86 5.33 -22.39
C LYS A 100 42.38 5.40 -22.63
N GLU A 101 42.94 6.60 -22.80
CA GLU A 101 44.38 6.79 -22.98
C GLU A 101 45.18 6.21 -21.82
N ILE A 102 44.77 6.45 -20.57
CA ILE A 102 45.37 5.85 -19.38
C ILE A 102 45.34 4.32 -19.48
N ILE A 103 44.19 3.72 -19.78
CA ILE A 103 44.01 2.27 -19.88
C ILE A 103 44.89 1.66 -21.00
N ASP A 104 44.99 2.32 -22.16
CA ASP A 104 45.78 1.88 -23.30
C ASP A 104 47.31 1.97 -23.05
N HIS A 105 47.74 2.81 -22.10
CA HIS A 105 49.14 2.98 -21.69
C HIS A 105 49.58 2.14 -20.48
N ILE A 106 48.66 1.41 -19.80
CA ILE A 106 49.04 0.54 -18.67
C ILE A 106 50.04 -0.53 -19.15
N PRO A 107 51.21 -0.70 -18.47
CA PRO A 107 52.21 -1.67 -18.88
C PRO A 107 51.75 -3.12 -18.67
N GLU A 108 52.16 -4.01 -19.57
CA GLU A 108 51.87 -5.44 -19.47
C GLU A 108 52.59 -6.07 -18.27
N ARG A 109 51.95 -7.08 -17.65
CA ARG A 109 52.50 -7.79 -16.49
C ARG A 109 52.58 -9.30 -16.79
N PRO A 110 53.78 -9.91 -16.68
CA PRO A 110 53.99 -11.31 -17.07
C PRO A 110 53.20 -12.28 -16.16
N PRO A 111 52.93 -13.52 -16.63
CA PRO A 111 52.18 -14.50 -15.87
C PRO A 111 52.91 -14.94 -14.59
N LYS A 112 52.29 -14.69 -13.44
CA LYS A 112 52.79 -15.09 -12.10
C LYS A 112 51.73 -15.88 -11.31
N PRO A 113 52.11 -16.71 -10.33
CA PRO A 113 51.16 -17.35 -9.41
C PRO A 113 50.33 -16.30 -8.65
N ALA A 114 49.03 -16.54 -8.48
CA ALA A 114 48.10 -15.54 -7.92
C ALA A 114 48.49 -14.99 -6.54
N VAL A 115 49.04 -15.84 -5.66
CA VAL A 115 49.46 -15.46 -4.29
C VAL A 115 50.73 -14.59 -4.29
N GLU A 116 51.64 -14.82 -5.24
CA GLU A 116 52.85 -14.01 -5.39
C GLU A 116 52.51 -12.67 -6.02
N ALA A 117 51.68 -12.69 -7.07
CA ALA A 117 51.15 -11.51 -7.72
C ALA A 117 50.42 -10.59 -6.72
N GLU A 118 49.56 -11.12 -5.83
CA GLU A 118 48.87 -10.31 -4.81
C GLU A 118 49.85 -9.62 -3.84
N LYS A 119 50.92 -10.30 -3.41
CA LYS A 119 51.92 -9.74 -2.50
C LYS A 119 52.68 -8.58 -3.14
N GLU A 120 53.20 -8.79 -4.35
CA GLU A 120 53.89 -7.79 -5.15
C GLU A 120 53.00 -6.59 -5.46
N PHE A 121 51.76 -6.85 -5.86
CA PHE A 121 50.79 -5.79 -6.16
C PHE A 121 50.51 -4.91 -4.95
N ARG A 122 50.40 -5.53 -3.77
CA ARG A 122 50.18 -4.84 -2.49
C ARG A 122 51.40 -4.05 -2.03
N SER A 123 52.63 -4.57 -2.21
CA SER A 123 53.85 -3.82 -1.86
C SER A 123 54.11 -2.63 -2.79
N THR A 124 53.77 -2.76 -4.07
CA THR A 124 54.11 -1.73 -5.09
C THR A 124 53.07 -0.62 -5.19
N HIS A 125 51.76 -0.94 -5.13
CA HIS A 125 50.68 0.07 -5.33
C HIS A 125 49.81 0.31 -4.10
N GLY A 126 50.00 -0.45 -3.01
CA GLY A 126 49.16 -0.40 -1.80
C GLY A 126 47.74 -0.97 -1.98
N ILE A 127 47.42 -1.52 -3.15
CA ILE A 127 46.08 -2.02 -3.50
C ILE A 127 45.94 -3.50 -3.16
N LEU A 128 44.78 -3.88 -2.62
CA LEU A 128 44.43 -5.29 -2.39
C LEU A 128 43.58 -5.83 -3.55
N VAL A 129 43.98 -6.98 -4.11
CA VAL A 129 43.20 -7.62 -5.18
C VAL A 129 41.84 -8.11 -4.64
N PRO A 130 40.70 -7.69 -5.23
CA PRO A 130 39.36 -8.05 -4.78
C PRO A 130 38.97 -9.46 -5.25
N TYR A 131 39.80 -10.46 -4.91
CA TYR A 131 39.50 -11.86 -5.21
C TYR A 131 38.17 -12.29 -4.56
N PRO A 132 37.24 -12.89 -5.32
CA PRO A 132 36.06 -13.50 -4.75
C PRO A 132 36.46 -14.71 -3.89
N GLU A 133 35.58 -15.09 -2.98
CA GLU A 133 35.77 -16.31 -2.20
C GLU A 133 35.27 -17.54 -2.98
N PRO A 134 35.95 -18.70 -2.93
CA PRO A 134 37.18 -18.96 -2.16
C PRO A 134 38.43 -18.35 -2.83
N ARG A 135 39.22 -17.58 -2.08
CA ARG A 135 40.46 -16.96 -2.58
C ARG A 135 41.48 -17.99 -3.11
N PRO A 136 42.36 -17.62 -4.06
CA PRO A 136 43.42 -18.51 -4.53
C PRO A 136 44.37 -18.93 -3.39
N GLY A 137 44.50 -20.24 -3.16
CA GLY A 137 45.41 -20.83 -2.17
C GLY A 137 46.84 -21.03 -2.70
N LYS A 138 47.74 -21.55 -1.86
CA LYS A 138 49.12 -21.86 -2.24
C LYS A 138 49.21 -22.91 -3.36
N ASP A 139 48.27 -23.85 -3.42
CA ASP A 139 48.22 -24.94 -4.39
C ASP A 139 47.66 -24.53 -5.78
N THR A 140 47.55 -23.22 -6.02
CA THR A 140 46.96 -22.64 -7.24
C THR A 140 47.91 -22.79 -8.44
N LYS A 141 47.68 -23.81 -9.27
CA LYS A 141 48.53 -24.15 -10.44
C LYS A 141 48.41 -23.23 -11.66
N TYR A 142 47.46 -22.30 -11.70
CA TYR A 142 47.30 -21.34 -12.81
C TYR A 142 47.90 -19.98 -12.46
N THR A 143 48.41 -19.30 -13.47
CA THR A 143 48.95 -17.95 -13.36
C THR A 143 47.90 -16.88 -13.63
N VAL A 144 48.18 -15.67 -13.15
CA VAL A 144 47.47 -14.42 -13.50
C VAL A 144 48.45 -13.48 -14.20
N SER A 145 47.96 -12.73 -15.18
CA SER A 145 48.74 -11.78 -16.00
C SER A 145 47.88 -10.56 -16.34
N TYR A 146 48.51 -9.52 -16.88
CA TYR A 146 47.81 -8.38 -17.48
C TYR A 146 48.41 -8.09 -18.87
N SER A 147 47.55 -7.94 -19.86
CA SER A 147 47.86 -7.50 -21.21
C SER A 147 46.87 -6.40 -21.61
N LYS A 148 47.21 -5.59 -22.61
CA LYS A 148 46.35 -4.46 -23.03
C LYS A 148 44.96 -4.94 -23.49
N PRO A 149 43.86 -4.23 -23.16
CA PRO A 149 42.52 -4.65 -23.55
C PRO A 149 42.31 -4.64 -25.07
N THR A 150 41.50 -5.58 -25.58
CA THR A 150 41.16 -5.66 -27.01
C THR A 150 40.33 -4.45 -27.45
N ASN A 151 39.46 -3.95 -26.57
CA ASN A 151 38.62 -2.78 -26.84
C ASN A 151 38.12 -2.15 -25.53
N VAL A 152 37.81 -0.85 -25.56
CA VAL A 152 37.23 -0.07 -24.47
C VAL A 152 36.02 0.68 -25.03
N ASN A 153 34.81 0.24 -24.70
CA ASN A 153 33.56 0.79 -25.22
C ASN A 153 32.66 1.32 -24.11
N VAL A 154 31.97 2.43 -24.34
CA VAL A 154 30.89 2.87 -23.46
C VAL A 154 29.63 2.04 -23.76
N VAL A 155 28.94 1.57 -22.71
CA VAL A 155 27.75 0.70 -22.81
C VAL A 155 26.62 1.21 -21.89
N GLY A 156 25.57 0.41 -21.74
CA GLY A 156 24.44 0.74 -20.86
C GLY A 156 23.55 1.86 -21.38
N SER A 157 22.85 2.55 -20.46
CA SER A 157 21.80 3.53 -20.78
C SER A 157 22.28 4.84 -21.39
N PHE A 158 23.56 5.19 -21.19
CA PHE A 158 24.11 6.45 -21.68
C PHE A 158 24.16 6.49 -23.21
N VAL A 159 24.81 5.49 -23.84
CA VAL A 159 24.92 5.39 -25.30
C VAL A 159 23.56 5.15 -25.96
N LEU A 160 22.69 4.35 -25.33
CA LEU A 160 21.34 4.08 -25.84
C LEU A 160 20.39 5.29 -25.70
N ARG A 161 20.79 6.35 -24.98
CA ARG A 161 19.96 7.50 -24.58
C ARG A 161 18.66 7.07 -23.87
N THR A 162 18.75 6.07 -23.00
CA THR A 162 17.63 5.49 -22.20
C THR A 162 17.80 5.68 -20.68
N GLY A 163 18.70 6.56 -20.27
CA GLY A 163 18.86 6.95 -18.86
C GLY A 163 17.75 7.89 -18.40
N VAL A 164 17.57 7.95 -17.07
CA VAL A 164 16.55 8.76 -16.40
C VAL A 164 17.26 9.81 -15.54
N ARG A 165 16.77 11.05 -15.53
CA ARG A 165 17.21 12.11 -14.63
C ARG A 165 16.78 11.76 -13.20
N ALA A 166 17.73 11.68 -12.28
CA ALA A 166 17.51 11.20 -10.92
C ALA A 166 18.22 12.08 -9.89
N SER A 167 17.82 11.91 -8.62
CA SER A 167 18.53 12.40 -7.44
C SER A 167 19.83 11.64 -7.17
N GLU A 168 19.94 10.41 -7.67
CA GLU A 168 21.15 9.58 -7.66
C GLU A 168 22.10 10.01 -8.79
N PRO A 169 23.43 9.84 -8.63
CA PRO A 169 24.39 10.21 -9.65
C PRO A 169 24.14 9.42 -10.95
N TYR A 170 24.26 10.11 -12.09
CA TYR A 170 24.01 9.49 -13.38
C TYR A 170 25.15 8.52 -13.73
N THR A 171 24.82 7.23 -13.87
CA THR A 171 25.79 6.16 -14.09
C THR A 171 26.15 5.98 -15.57
N VAL A 172 27.44 5.93 -15.86
CA VAL A 172 28.01 5.63 -17.18
C VAL A 172 28.86 4.37 -17.09
N ASP A 173 28.50 3.37 -17.90
CA ASP A 173 29.17 2.07 -17.90
C ASP A 173 30.25 2.02 -18.99
N LEU A 174 31.49 1.74 -18.60
CA LEU A 174 32.63 1.56 -19.50
C LEU A 174 33.02 0.08 -19.51
N ALA A 175 32.83 -0.61 -20.63
CA ALA A 175 33.18 -2.02 -20.79
C ALA A 175 34.59 -2.15 -21.38
N VAL A 176 35.49 -2.79 -20.62
CA VAL A 176 36.87 -3.11 -21.02
C VAL A 176 36.94 -4.59 -21.40
N THR A 177 37.15 -4.89 -22.68
CA THR A 177 37.24 -6.26 -23.19
C THR A 177 38.61 -6.85 -22.87
N MET A 178 38.64 -7.87 -22.01
CA MET A 178 39.85 -8.60 -21.66
C MET A 178 40.27 -9.51 -22.83
N PRO A 179 41.57 -9.54 -23.22
CA PRO A 179 42.02 -10.37 -24.34
C PRO A 179 41.89 -11.87 -24.08
N SER A 180 41.58 -12.62 -25.14
CA SER A 180 41.51 -14.08 -25.09
C SER A 180 42.84 -14.74 -24.71
N SER A 181 43.99 -14.10 -24.98
CA SER A 181 45.34 -14.56 -24.60
C SER A 181 45.58 -14.68 -23.08
N VAL A 182 44.81 -13.98 -22.25
CA VAL A 182 44.89 -14.08 -20.77
C VAL A 182 44.26 -15.38 -20.25
N PHE A 183 43.41 -16.03 -21.05
CA PHE A 183 42.58 -17.16 -20.62
C PHE A 183 43.03 -18.49 -21.24
N GLN A 184 42.71 -19.57 -20.52
CA GLN A 184 42.85 -20.96 -20.97
C GLN A 184 41.46 -21.57 -21.16
N GLU A 185 41.30 -22.52 -22.08
CA GLU A 185 40.01 -23.16 -22.40
C GLU A 185 39.22 -23.66 -21.19
N LYS A 186 39.92 -24.07 -20.11
CA LYS A 186 39.32 -24.64 -18.88
C LYS A 186 39.12 -23.63 -17.75
N ASP A 187 39.36 -22.33 -17.98
CA ASP A 187 39.22 -21.27 -16.96
C ASP A 187 37.76 -21.02 -16.53
N TYR A 188 36.77 -21.55 -17.25
CA TYR A 188 35.37 -21.52 -16.80
C TYR A 188 35.12 -22.35 -15.52
N VAL A 189 36.04 -23.25 -15.13
CA VAL A 189 35.89 -24.15 -13.98
C VAL A 189 36.53 -23.57 -12.70
N ASN A 190 35.91 -23.80 -11.55
CA ASN A 190 36.46 -23.55 -10.20
C ASN A 190 37.01 -22.12 -10.00
N HIS A 191 36.22 -21.10 -10.31
CA HIS A 191 36.51 -19.67 -10.08
C HIS A 191 37.74 -19.09 -10.82
N ARG A 192 38.47 -19.90 -11.61
CA ARG A 192 39.69 -19.51 -12.34
C ARG A 192 39.50 -18.22 -13.16
N PHE A 193 38.44 -18.16 -13.96
CA PHE A 193 38.04 -16.98 -14.71
C PHE A 193 37.84 -15.74 -13.81
N PHE A 194 37.07 -15.88 -12.74
CA PHE A 194 36.77 -14.77 -11.83
C PHE A 194 38.00 -14.29 -11.05
N HIS A 195 38.98 -15.16 -10.78
CA HIS A 195 40.24 -14.76 -10.15
C HIS A 195 41.13 -13.98 -11.12
N LYS A 196 41.25 -14.44 -12.38
CA LYS A 196 41.93 -13.68 -13.44
C LYS A 196 41.27 -12.32 -13.67
N ARG A 197 39.93 -12.27 -13.74
CA ARG A 197 39.13 -11.04 -13.85
C ARG A 197 39.36 -10.08 -12.68
N ALA A 198 39.34 -10.57 -11.44
CA ALA A 198 39.60 -9.75 -10.25
C ALA A 198 41.02 -9.17 -10.23
N TYR A 199 42.03 -9.94 -10.65
CA TYR A 199 43.40 -9.46 -10.80
C TYR A 199 43.53 -8.42 -11.93
N TYR A 200 42.88 -8.64 -13.08
CA TYR A 200 42.84 -7.70 -14.18
C TYR A 200 42.23 -6.35 -13.76
N ILE A 201 41.12 -6.39 -13.01
CA ILE A 201 40.47 -5.20 -12.45
C ILE A 201 41.36 -4.49 -11.43
N ALA A 202 42.12 -5.22 -10.60
CA ALA A 202 43.11 -4.60 -9.73
C ALA A 202 44.20 -3.88 -10.55
N CYS A 203 44.71 -4.50 -11.62
CA CYS A 203 45.71 -3.91 -12.52
C CYS A 203 45.21 -2.61 -13.18
N LEU A 204 43.95 -2.58 -13.64
CA LEU A 204 43.30 -1.36 -14.13
C LEU A 204 43.23 -0.29 -13.03
N ALA A 205 42.80 -0.64 -11.81
CA ALA A 205 42.70 0.29 -10.69
C ALA A 205 44.06 0.89 -10.28
N ALA A 206 45.15 0.11 -10.32
CA ALA A 206 46.50 0.63 -10.10
C ALA A 206 46.92 1.60 -11.20
N GLY A 207 46.77 1.23 -12.48
CA GLY A 207 47.14 2.12 -13.59
C GLY A 207 46.37 3.46 -13.58
N ILE A 208 45.13 3.46 -13.10
CA ILE A 208 44.34 4.69 -12.92
C ILE A 208 44.80 5.48 -11.68
N LYS A 209 45.14 4.81 -10.56
CA LYS A 209 45.67 5.45 -9.33
C LYS A 209 47.04 6.09 -9.55
N ASP A 210 47.95 5.39 -10.22
CA ASP A 210 49.35 5.79 -10.40
C ASP A 210 49.50 7.09 -11.23
N VAL A 211 48.51 7.44 -12.07
CA VAL A 211 48.52 8.66 -12.92
C VAL A 211 48.09 9.91 -12.14
N GLY A 212 47.36 9.79 -11.03
CA GLY A 212 47.07 10.86 -10.07
C GLY A 212 46.19 12.05 -10.52
N ASN A 213 46.05 12.31 -11.82
CA ASN A 213 45.43 13.51 -12.40
C ASN A 213 43.93 13.35 -12.77
N LEU A 214 43.13 12.76 -11.88
CA LEU A 214 41.68 12.60 -12.09
C LEU A 214 40.92 13.17 -10.88
N ASP A 215 39.90 14.00 -11.15
CA ASP A 215 38.97 14.55 -10.14
C ASP A 215 37.98 13.50 -9.57
N PHE A 216 38.43 12.24 -9.44
CA PHE A 216 37.62 11.09 -9.06
C PHE A 216 38.26 10.28 -7.95
N ASP A 217 37.48 10.02 -6.90
CA ASP A 217 37.76 9.00 -5.88
C ASP A 217 37.51 7.62 -6.49
N ILE A 218 38.44 6.68 -6.23
CA ILE A 218 38.48 5.36 -6.87
C ILE A 218 38.14 4.29 -5.82
N LYS A 219 37.03 3.59 -6.04
CA LYS A 219 36.52 2.53 -5.15
C LYS A 219 36.33 1.22 -5.90
N PHE A 220 36.35 0.12 -5.17
CA PHE A 220 35.79 -1.14 -5.65
C PHE A 220 34.31 -1.23 -5.25
N ALA A 221 33.50 -1.83 -6.11
CA ALA A 221 32.11 -2.19 -5.82
C ALA A 221 31.75 -3.54 -6.47
N GLN A 222 30.54 -4.05 -6.22
CA GLN A 222 30.06 -5.31 -6.80
C GLN A 222 29.09 -5.04 -7.97
N GLN A 223 29.34 -5.64 -9.13
CA GLN A 223 28.46 -5.53 -10.30
C GLN A 223 27.14 -6.26 -10.03
N ASP A 224 26.02 -5.54 -10.05
CA ASP A 224 24.70 -6.07 -9.65
C ASP A 224 24.68 -6.69 -8.24
N GLY A 225 25.55 -6.25 -7.32
CA GLY A 225 25.70 -6.87 -6.00
C GLY A 225 26.31 -8.27 -6.03
N ASP A 226 26.90 -8.71 -7.15
CA ASP A 226 27.55 -10.02 -7.29
C ASP A 226 29.01 -9.98 -6.82
N SER A 227 29.32 -10.71 -5.74
CA SER A 227 30.68 -10.83 -5.21
C SER A 227 31.66 -11.51 -6.16
N LEU A 228 31.19 -12.28 -7.16
CA LEU A 228 32.05 -12.88 -8.19
C LEU A 228 32.54 -11.83 -9.21
N ARG A 229 31.83 -10.71 -9.33
CA ARG A 229 32.07 -9.66 -10.34
C ARG A 229 32.35 -8.31 -9.67
N PRO A 230 33.54 -8.10 -9.06
CA PRO A 230 33.96 -6.75 -8.65
C PRO A 230 34.01 -5.81 -9.86
N LEU A 231 33.90 -4.49 -9.63
CA LEU A 231 34.06 -3.44 -10.63
C LEU A 231 34.80 -2.23 -10.03
N ILE A 232 35.31 -1.33 -10.87
CA ILE A 232 35.87 -0.04 -10.43
C ILE A 232 34.78 1.03 -10.51
N LEU A 233 34.61 1.77 -9.42
CA LEU A 233 33.69 2.87 -9.26
C LEU A 233 34.50 4.18 -9.17
N LEU A 234 34.24 5.12 -10.07
CA LEU A 234 34.83 6.45 -10.07
C LEU A 234 33.76 7.46 -9.65
N GLU A 235 33.97 8.11 -8.51
CA GLU A 235 33.05 9.09 -7.91
C GLU A 235 33.69 10.49 -7.89
N PRO A 236 33.00 11.57 -8.30
CA PRO A 236 33.59 12.91 -8.31
C PRO A 236 34.04 13.38 -6.91
N THR A 237 35.24 13.97 -6.82
CA THR A 237 35.84 14.48 -5.57
C THR A 237 35.17 15.75 -5.04
N ASP A 238 35.47 16.09 -3.79
CA ASP A 238 34.84 17.20 -3.05
C ASP A 238 35.03 18.58 -3.67
N SER A 239 36.14 18.83 -4.36
CA SER A 239 36.36 20.03 -5.17
C SER A 239 35.29 20.22 -6.28
N ALA A 240 34.75 19.12 -6.82
CA ALA A 240 33.68 19.13 -7.82
C ALA A 240 32.27 19.11 -7.20
N LYS A 241 32.12 19.01 -5.86
CA LYS A 241 30.81 18.99 -5.18
C LYS A 241 30.07 20.33 -5.19
N ASN A 242 30.74 21.45 -5.52
CA ASN A 242 30.17 22.79 -5.65
C ASN A 242 29.23 22.96 -6.87
N GLY A 243 29.13 21.96 -7.76
CA GLY A 243 28.09 21.90 -8.78
C GLY A 243 26.74 21.37 -8.24
N SER A 244 25.63 21.81 -8.85
CA SER A 244 24.28 21.31 -8.54
C SER A 244 24.24 19.77 -8.51
N GLN A 245 23.53 19.20 -7.53
CA GLN A 245 23.42 17.74 -7.35
C GLN A 245 22.96 17.01 -8.63
N SER A 246 22.15 17.67 -9.47
CA SER A 246 21.69 17.17 -10.78
C SER A 246 22.80 16.96 -11.83
N MET A 247 24.08 17.24 -11.53
CA MET A 247 25.22 17.15 -12.46
C MET A 247 26.32 16.17 -12.04
N ARG A 248 26.10 15.36 -11.00
CA ARG A 248 27.08 14.34 -10.56
C ARG A 248 26.96 13.10 -11.44
N SER A 249 27.98 12.81 -12.22
CA SER A 249 28.09 11.58 -13.03
C SER A 249 29.11 10.63 -12.41
N GLN A 250 28.75 9.35 -12.33
CA GLN A 250 29.57 8.29 -11.75
C GLN A 250 29.95 7.31 -12.88
N ILE A 251 31.23 6.96 -13.00
CA ILE A 251 31.72 6.05 -14.05
C ILE A 251 31.96 4.68 -13.42
N ARG A 252 31.41 3.62 -14.05
CA ARG A 252 31.60 2.22 -13.64
C ARG A 252 32.40 1.50 -14.70
N ILE A 253 33.59 1.03 -14.35
CA ILE A 253 34.42 0.23 -15.25
C ILE A 253 34.09 -1.25 -15.05
N LEU A 254 33.44 -1.82 -16.06
CA LEU A 254 33.05 -3.21 -16.17
C LEU A 254 34.04 -3.94 -17.08
N THR A 255 34.13 -5.26 -16.95
CA THR A 255 34.84 -6.09 -17.93
C THR A 255 33.89 -6.70 -18.96
N ALA A 256 34.45 -7.18 -20.07
CA ALA A 256 33.80 -8.02 -21.06
C ALA A 256 34.80 -9.05 -21.61
N ILE A 257 34.29 -10.08 -22.30
CA ILE A 257 35.10 -11.06 -23.04
C ILE A 257 34.49 -11.32 -24.43
N GLU A 258 35.31 -11.87 -25.32
CA GLU A 258 34.86 -12.38 -26.63
C GLU A 258 33.83 -13.51 -26.45
N ASP A 259 32.77 -13.50 -27.25
CA ASP A 259 31.62 -14.40 -27.11
C ASP A 259 31.94 -15.87 -27.43
N THR A 260 32.95 -16.07 -28.29
CA THR A 260 33.57 -17.34 -28.71
C THR A 260 34.48 -17.98 -27.66
N LEU A 261 34.98 -17.24 -26.67
CA LEU A 261 36.03 -17.71 -25.74
C LEU A 261 35.65 -18.99 -24.98
N PHE A 262 34.38 -19.11 -24.58
CA PHE A 262 33.86 -20.29 -23.88
C PHE A 262 32.60 -20.82 -24.57
N PRO A 263 32.58 -22.08 -25.07
CA PRO A 263 31.42 -22.64 -25.75
C PRO A 263 30.17 -22.69 -24.87
N ILE A 264 29.03 -22.22 -25.39
CA ILE A 264 27.73 -22.13 -24.69
C ILE A 264 27.33 -23.47 -24.01
N VAL A 265 27.64 -24.61 -24.65
CA VAL A 265 27.34 -25.97 -24.15
C VAL A 265 28.01 -26.28 -22.79
N ARG A 266 29.14 -25.62 -22.48
CA ARG A 266 29.86 -25.77 -21.19
C ARG A 266 29.22 -24.93 -20.07
N THR A 267 28.46 -23.90 -20.41
CA THR A 267 27.88 -22.92 -19.49
C THR A 267 26.35 -22.99 -19.42
N LEU A 268 25.73 -24.09 -19.88
CA LEU A 268 24.29 -24.29 -19.76
C LEU A 268 23.85 -24.30 -18.28
N PRO A 269 22.61 -23.89 -17.93
CA PRO A 269 22.17 -23.76 -16.54
C PRO A 269 22.36 -25.01 -15.68
N MET A 270 22.16 -26.20 -16.27
CA MET A 270 22.27 -27.50 -15.58
C MET A 270 23.71 -28.08 -15.51
N LYS A 271 24.73 -27.37 -16.01
CA LYS A 271 26.13 -27.82 -15.85
C LYS A 271 26.67 -27.39 -14.48
N ASN A 272 27.42 -28.28 -13.82
CA ASN A 272 28.27 -27.92 -12.68
C ASN A 272 29.65 -27.46 -13.20
N ASN A 273 30.04 -26.23 -12.85
CA ASN A 273 31.37 -25.69 -13.09
C ASN A 273 32.12 -25.30 -11.80
N VAL A 274 31.51 -25.52 -10.63
CA VAL A 274 32.15 -25.37 -9.32
C VAL A 274 32.18 -26.74 -8.64
N ARG A 275 33.34 -27.38 -8.68
CA ARG A 275 33.58 -28.72 -8.13
C ARG A 275 34.09 -28.56 -6.70
N GLN A 276 33.20 -28.79 -5.72
CA GLN A 276 33.56 -28.94 -4.32
C GLN A 276 33.66 -30.46 -4.02
N GLY A 277 34.76 -30.89 -3.42
CA GLY A 277 35.04 -32.29 -3.11
C GLY A 277 36.51 -32.68 -3.35
N SER A 278 37.04 -33.56 -2.50
CA SER A 278 38.25 -34.34 -2.78
C SER A 278 37.98 -35.33 -3.94
N PRO A 279 39.01 -35.84 -4.63
CA PRO A 279 38.81 -36.79 -5.73
C PRO A 279 38.09 -38.09 -5.34
N ASP A 280 38.08 -38.46 -4.04
CA ASP A 280 37.69 -39.79 -3.56
C ASP A 280 36.24 -39.92 -3.07
N GLN A 281 35.42 -38.85 -3.09
CA GLN A 281 33.99 -38.93 -2.73
C GLN A 281 33.09 -38.29 -3.80
N PRO A 282 32.34 -39.11 -4.58
CA PRO A 282 31.46 -38.61 -5.63
C PRO A 282 30.09 -38.17 -5.07
N GLU A 283 30.03 -37.01 -4.43
CA GLU A 283 28.73 -36.36 -4.17
C GLU A 283 28.00 -36.01 -5.48
N PRO A 284 26.64 -36.04 -5.50
CA PRO A 284 25.86 -35.68 -6.67
C PRO A 284 26.11 -34.22 -7.06
N ARG A 285 26.70 -34.02 -8.25
CA ARG A 285 27.17 -32.72 -8.74
C ARG A 285 26.02 -31.74 -9.01
N ALA A 286 25.59 -31.01 -7.98
CA ALA A 286 24.56 -29.98 -8.09
C ALA A 286 24.90 -28.94 -9.19
N PRO A 287 23.93 -28.52 -10.02
CA PRO A 287 24.16 -27.55 -11.09
C PRO A 287 24.52 -26.16 -10.55
N THR A 288 25.23 -25.36 -11.35
CA THR A 288 25.71 -24.02 -10.93
C THR A 288 25.16 -22.89 -11.82
N PRO A 289 23.82 -22.71 -11.91
CA PRO A 289 23.19 -21.82 -12.89
C PRO A 289 23.61 -20.34 -12.72
N PHE A 290 23.67 -19.83 -11.49
CA PHE A 290 24.08 -18.43 -11.23
C PHE A 290 25.53 -18.18 -11.67
N TYR A 291 26.48 -19.04 -11.28
CA TYR A 291 27.89 -18.95 -11.68
C TYR A 291 28.05 -19.01 -13.21
N ASN A 292 27.33 -19.93 -13.86
CA ASN A 292 27.40 -20.11 -15.31
C ASN A 292 26.85 -18.88 -16.05
N ALA A 293 25.74 -18.30 -15.57
CA ALA A 293 25.13 -17.11 -16.13
C ALA A 293 25.93 -15.83 -15.84
N ALA A 294 26.54 -15.71 -14.65
CA ALA A 294 27.46 -14.62 -14.34
C ALA A 294 28.66 -14.60 -15.30
N LEU A 295 29.26 -15.76 -15.60
CA LEU A 295 30.33 -15.87 -16.60
C LEU A 295 29.83 -15.53 -18.02
N ARG A 296 28.66 -16.03 -18.44
CA ARG A 296 28.08 -15.68 -19.75
C ARG A 296 27.60 -14.23 -19.85
N SER A 297 27.33 -13.54 -18.74
CA SER A 297 26.99 -12.10 -18.77
C SER A 297 28.14 -11.26 -19.33
N GLU A 298 29.40 -11.60 -18.99
CA GLU A 298 30.62 -10.95 -19.50
C GLU A 298 30.83 -11.19 -21.01
N ALA A 299 30.49 -12.40 -21.48
CA ALA A 299 30.60 -12.79 -22.89
C ALA A 299 29.50 -12.20 -23.79
N THR A 300 28.45 -11.62 -23.20
CA THR A 300 27.26 -11.17 -23.93
C THR A 300 27.06 -9.66 -23.93
N VAL A 301 27.94 -8.89 -23.27
CA VAL A 301 27.92 -7.41 -23.24
C VAL A 301 27.83 -6.81 -24.65
N ALA A 302 28.78 -7.13 -25.54
CA ALA A 302 28.77 -6.61 -26.92
C ALA A 302 27.62 -7.18 -27.78
N PRO A 303 27.32 -8.50 -27.78
CA PRO A 303 26.15 -9.07 -28.46
C PRO A 303 24.78 -8.48 -28.04
N PHE A 304 24.60 -8.07 -26.77
CA PHE A 304 23.40 -7.37 -26.33
C PHE A 304 23.45 -5.89 -26.68
N HIS A 305 24.58 -5.20 -26.53
CA HIS A 305 24.70 -3.80 -26.93
C HIS A 305 24.32 -3.59 -28.41
N LYS A 306 24.79 -4.48 -29.30
CA LYS A 306 24.41 -4.49 -30.73
C LYS A 306 22.91 -4.70 -30.97
N LEU A 307 22.25 -5.56 -30.19
CA LEU A 307 20.80 -5.79 -30.25
C LEU A 307 19.99 -4.57 -29.81
N LEU A 308 20.39 -3.96 -28.70
CA LEU A 308 19.69 -2.82 -28.15
C LEU A 308 19.83 -1.59 -29.06
N HIS A 309 21.02 -1.39 -29.64
CA HIS A 309 21.26 -0.36 -30.64
C HIS A 309 20.41 -0.56 -31.90
N SER A 310 20.37 -1.78 -32.47
CA SER A 310 19.54 -2.05 -33.65
C SER A 310 18.05 -1.90 -33.35
N THR A 311 17.58 -2.34 -32.17
CA THR A 311 16.18 -2.13 -31.76
C THR A 311 15.85 -0.64 -31.66
N ALA A 312 16.72 0.17 -31.06
CA ALA A 312 16.56 1.61 -30.90
C ALA A 312 16.66 2.41 -32.21
N GLN A 313 17.18 1.81 -33.29
CA GLN A 313 17.13 2.37 -34.65
C GLN A 313 15.88 1.93 -35.43
N ILE A 314 15.23 0.83 -35.02
CA ILE A 314 14.08 0.25 -35.71
C ILE A 314 12.74 0.79 -35.18
N CYS A 315 12.70 1.30 -33.96
CA CYS A 315 11.49 1.82 -33.32
C CYS A 315 11.84 3.04 -32.45
N ASP A 316 11.40 4.24 -32.86
CA ASP A 316 11.71 5.48 -32.14
C ASP A 316 11.11 5.51 -30.72
N SER A 317 9.89 4.99 -30.58
CA SER A 317 9.17 4.85 -29.30
C SER A 317 9.88 3.94 -28.27
N PHE A 318 10.87 3.15 -28.70
CA PHE A 318 11.59 2.21 -27.84
C PHE A 318 12.36 2.90 -26.71
N ARG A 319 12.99 4.06 -26.99
CA ARG A 319 13.77 4.79 -25.98
C ARG A 319 12.88 5.29 -24.85
N ASP A 320 11.73 5.84 -25.20
CA ASP A 320 10.76 6.37 -24.25
C ASP A 320 10.08 5.25 -23.45
N ALA A 321 9.73 4.13 -24.09
CA ALA A 321 9.24 2.95 -23.38
C ALA A 321 10.28 2.38 -22.38
N CYS A 322 11.58 2.52 -22.65
CA CYS A 322 12.63 2.16 -21.68
C CYS A 322 12.69 3.14 -20.50
N ILE A 323 12.51 4.44 -20.74
CA ILE A 323 12.46 5.47 -19.68
C ILE A 323 11.26 5.20 -18.76
N LEU A 324 10.07 4.97 -19.31
CA LEU A 324 8.86 4.62 -18.55
C LEU A 324 9.04 3.34 -17.73
N GLY A 325 9.63 2.30 -18.31
CA GLY A 325 9.96 1.07 -17.60
C GLY A 325 10.92 1.28 -16.43
N ARG A 326 11.95 2.12 -16.60
CA ARG A 326 12.93 2.46 -15.55
C ARG A 326 12.30 3.28 -14.42
N ILE A 327 11.43 4.24 -14.75
CA ILE A 327 10.65 4.98 -13.75
C ILE A 327 9.77 3.99 -12.97
N TRP A 328 8.97 3.16 -13.66
CA TRP A 328 8.08 2.16 -13.04
C TRP A 328 8.80 1.20 -12.08
N LEU A 329 9.97 0.68 -12.49
CA LEU A 329 10.82 -0.19 -11.66
C LEU A 329 11.35 0.55 -10.41
N ARG A 330 11.89 1.76 -10.58
CA ARG A 330 12.46 2.56 -9.48
C ARG A 330 11.39 2.90 -8.42
N GLN A 331 10.18 3.27 -8.84
CA GLN A 331 9.08 3.52 -7.91
C GLN A 331 8.66 2.29 -7.09
N ARG A 332 8.91 1.08 -7.61
CA ARG A 332 8.61 -0.21 -6.95
C ARG A 332 9.82 -0.83 -6.25
N GLY A 333 10.96 -0.12 -6.23
CA GLY A 333 12.19 -0.54 -5.57
C GLY A 333 12.94 -1.67 -6.28
N PHE A 334 12.64 -1.93 -7.55
CA PHE A 334 13.34 -2.95 -8.33
C PHE A 334 14.64 -2.41 -8.94
N GLY A 335 15.68 -3.23 -8.87
CA GLY A 335 17.00 -2.95 -9.44
C GLY A 335 17.62 -4.19 -10.07
N SER A 336 18.71 -3.97 -10.83
CA SER A 336 19.42 -5.07 -11.50
C SER A 336 20.22 -5.95 -10.53
N SER A 337 20.38 -5.55 -9.26
CA SER A 337 21.03 -6.37 -8.21
C SER A 337 20.08 -7.40 -7.63
N PHE A 338 20.61 -8.57 -7.21
CA PHE A 338 19.75 -9.65 -6.69
C PHE A 338 19.05 -9.25 -5.38
N GLN A 339 19.70 -8.42 -4.55
CA GLN A 339 19.13 -7.85 -3.33
C GLN A 339 17.91 -6.95 -3.62
N GLN A 340 17.92 -6.22 -4.75
CA GLN A 340 16.80 -5.40 -5.24
C GLN A 340 15.92 -6.17 -6.25
N GLY A 341 15.94 -7.50 -6.18
CA GLY A 341 15.06 -8.40 -6.94
C GLY A 341 15.58 -8.88 -8.30
N GLY A 342 16.72 -8.38 -8.79
CA GLY A 342 17.43 -8.92 -9.95
C GLY A 342 16.83 -8.57 -11.32
N PHE A 343 16.01 -7.52 -11.39
CA PHE A 343 15.33 -7.07 -12.61
C PHE A 343 15.26 -5.54 -12.65
N GLY A 344 16.19 -4.92 -13.37
CA GLY A 344 16.32 -3.48 -13.49
C GLY A 344 16.21 -3.00 -14.94
N GLY A 345 16.78 -1.81 -15.19
CA GLY A 345 16.67 -1.14 -16.48
C GLY A 345 17.35 -1.86 -17.64
N PHE A 346 18.34 -2.73 -17.40
CA PHE A 346 18.93 -3.57 -18.45
C PHE A 346 18.00 -4.73 -18.82
N GLU A 347 17.52 -5.45 -17.81
CA GLU A 347 16.65 -6.62 -17.98
C GLU A 347 15.32 -6.23 -18.66
N TRP A 348 14.75 -5.08 -18.30
CA TRP A 348 13.58 -4.49 -18.98
C TRP A 348 13.84 -4.22 -20.46
N THR A 349 14.92 -3.49 -20.77
CA THR A 349 15.26 -3.10 -22.14
C THR A 349 15.57 -4.32 -23.02
N VAL A 350 16.29 -5.33 -22.50
CA VAL A 350 16.56 -6.59 -23.22
C VAL A 350 15.28 -7.41 -23.41
N LEU A 351 14.44 -7.54 -22.38
CA LEU A 351 13.15 -8.24 -22.51
C LEU A 351 12.30 -7.61 -23.61
N MET A 352 12.15 -6.29 -23.59
CA MET A 352 11.36 -5.55 -24.60
C MET A 352 11.94 -5.71 -26.02
N SER A 353 13.27 -5.68 -26.20
CA SER A 353 13.92 -6.01 -27.47
C SER A 353 13.57 -7.42 -27.97
N LEU A 354 13.61 -8.42 -27.09
CA LEU A 354 13.31 -9.81 -27.45
C LEU A 354 11.84 -10.05 -27.76
N LEU A 355 10.92 -9.28 -27.15
CA LEU A 355 9.48 -9.34 -27.45
C LEU A 355 9.11 -8.79 -28.84
N PHE A 356 10.02 -8.06 -29.52
CA PHE A 356 9.89 -7.74 -30.96
C PHE A 356 10.37 -8.86 -31.89
N GLU A 357 11.23 -9.77 -31.41
CA GLU A 357 11.72 -10.91 -32.20
C GLU A 357 10.90 -12.19 -31.97
N GLY A 358 10.20 -12.32 -30.82
CA GLY A 358 9.38 -13.50 -30.53
C GLY A 358 8.65 -13.45 -29.17
N GLY A 359 8.41 -14.63 -28.58
CA GLY A 359 7.83 -14.81 -27.24
C GLY A 359 6.32 -15.09 -27.20
N GLY A 360 5.59 -14.84 -28.29
CA GLY A 360 4.16 -15.14 -28.42
C GLY A 360 3.87 -16.60 -28.75
N PHE A 361 2.59 -16.93 -28.92
CA PHE A 361 2.15 -18.26 -29.34
C PHE A 361 2.76 -18.61 -30.72
N ASN A 362 3.32 -19.81 -30.86
CA ASN A 362 4.10 -20.25 -32.03
C ASN A 362 5.27 -19.32 -32.41
N GLY A 363 5.91 -18.67 -31.43
CA GLY A 363 7.14 -17.88 -31.64
C GLY A 363 6.94 -16.52 -32.30
N LYS A 364 5.69 -16.08 -32.52
CA LYS A 364 5.38 -14.75 -33.06
C LYS A 364 5.84 -13.62 -32.12
N PRO A 365 6.15 -12.42 -32.63
CA PRO A 365 6.42 -11.25 -31.78
C PRO A 365 5.18 -10.86 -30.97
N ILE A 366 5.39 -10.37 -29.74
CA ILE A 366 4.32 -9.84 -28.88
C ILE A 366 4.16 -8.33 -29.10
N LEU A 367 5.27 -7.63 -29.33
CA LEU A 367 5.29 -6.19 -29.55
C LEU A 367 5.44 -5.88 -31.05
N LEU A 368 4.71 -4.86 -31.51
CA LEU A 368 4.80 -4.37 -32.89
C LEU A 368 5.61 -3.07 -32.94
N LYS A 369 6.40 -2.92 -34.00
CA LYS A 369 7.30 -1.76 -34.19
C LYS A 369 6.56 -0.41 -34.32
N SER A 370 5.28 -0.46 -34.69
CA SER A 370 4.37 0.68 -34.82
C SER A 370 3.72 1.13 -33.50
N TYR A 371 3.98 0.44 -32.38
CA TYR A 371 3.41 0.80 -31.09
C TYR A 371 4.01 2.08 -30.49
N SER A 372 3.17 2.87 -29.82
CA SER A 372 3.61 4.02 -29.02
C SER A 372 4.38 3.60 -27.77
N SER A 373 5.09 4.54 -27.14
CA SER A 373 5.81 4.33 -25.88
C SER A 373 4.90 3.73 -24.78
N TYR A 374 3.67 4.22 -24.67
CA TYR A 374 2.64 3.69 -23.77
C TYR A 374 2.20 2.27 -24.14
N GLN A 375 1.97 1.97 -25.41
CA GLN A 375 1.56 0.64 -25.87
C GLN A 375 2.67 -0.41 -25.65
N LEU A 376 3.93 -0.05 -25.90
CA LEU A 376 5.10 -0.88 -25.60
C LEU A 376 5.23 -1.16 -24.10
N PHE A 377 5.07 -0.12 -23.26
CA PHE A 377 5.06 -0.27 -21.80
C PHE A 377 3.92 -1.18 -21.33
N LYS A 378 2.66 -0.89 -21.73
CA LYS A 378 1.48 -1.67 -21.35
C LYS A 378 1.57 -3.13 -21.82
N GLY A 379 2.04 -3.37 -23.06
CA GLY A 379 2.26 -4.71 -23.59
C GLY A 379 3.33 -5.51 -22.81
N THR A 380 4.40 -4.84 -22.37
CA THR A 380 5.44 -5.47 -21.54
C THR A 380 4.92 -5.80 -20.14
N ILE A 381 4.15 -4.91 -19.52
CA ILE A 381 3.45 -5.20 -18.24
C ILE A 381 2.46 -6.35 -18.39
N GLN A 382 1.67 -6.38 -19.47
CA GLN A 382 0.70 -7.45 -19.74
C GLN A 382 1.39 -8.81 -19.92
N PHE A 383 2.56 -8.83 -20.58
CA PHE A 383 3.38 -10.03 -20.68
C PHE A 383 3.87 -10.54 -19.31
N LEU A 384 4.43 -9.65 -18.48
CA LEU A 384 4.92 -9.99 -17.13
C LEU A 384 3.80 -10.47 -16.18
N ALA A 385 2.60 -9.89 -16.30
CA ALA A 385 1.43 -10.29 -15.53
C ALA A 385 0.89 -11.66 -15.98
N GLY A 386 0.68 -11.83 -17.29
CA GLY A 386 -0.01 -12.98 -17.88
C GLY A 386 0.82 -14.25 -17.96
N ARG A 387 2.11 -14.16 -18.35
CA ARG A 387 2.97 -15.34 -18.56
C ARG A 387 3.73 -15.69 -17.28
N ASN A 388 3.63 -16.94 -16.84
CA ASN A 388 4.51 -17.46 -15.80
C ASN A 388 5.89 -17.77 -16.39
N LEU A 389 6.95 -17.18 -15.82
CA LEU A 389 8.35 -17.37 -16.24
C LEU A 389 9.11 -18.35 -15.34
N LEU A 390 8.45 -18.92 -14.31
CA LEU A 390 8.92 -20.12 -13.61
C LEU A 390 8.82 -21.37 -14.51
N THR A 391 7.87 -21.38 -15.44
CA THR A 391 7.93 -22.23 -16.63
C THR A 391 8.83 -21.55 -17.66
N PRO A 392 9.95 -22.18 -18.09
CA PRO A 392 11.00 -21.49 -18.84
C PRO A 392 10.50 -21.00 -20.20
N LEU A 393 10.79 -19.73 -20.51
CA LEU A 393 10.67 -19.21 -21.86
C LEU A 393 12.01 -19.37 -22.58
N LEU A 394 12.06 -20.33 -23.50
CA LEU A 394 13.17 -20.49 -24.44
C LEU A 394 12.89 -19.65 -25.71
N LEU A 395 13.82 -18.76 -26.05
CA LEU A 395 13.80 -17.98 -27.28
C LEU A 395 14.97 -18.44 -28.15
N PHE A 396 14.72 -18.77 -29.42
CA PHE A 396 15.74 -19.22 -30.38
C PHE A 396 16.54 -20.48 -29.94
N ALA A 397 15.96 -21.29 -29.06
CA ALA A 397 16.50 -22.58 -28.64
C ALA A 397 15.36 -23.56 -28.31
N SER A 398 15.66 -24.85 -28.44
CA SER A 398 14.81 -25.97 -28.03
C SER A 398 15.52 -26.81 -26.96
N ASP A 399 14.75 -27.54 -26.17
CA ASP A 399 15.22 -28.67 -25.33
C ASP A 399 16.34 -28.37 -24.32
N ILE A 400 16.38 -27.14 -23.79
CA ILE A 400 17.31 -26.76 -22.72
C ILE A 400 16.69 -27.09 -21.35
N PRO A 401 17.27 -28.01 -20.57
CA PRO A 401 16.76 -28.33 -19.24
C PRO A 401 17.01 -27.16 -18.28
N SER A 402 16.00 -26.82 -17.48
CA SER A 402 16.01 -25.71 -16.53
C SER A 402 16.08 -26.18 -15.07
N PRO A 403 16.77 -25.46 -14.17
CA PRO A 403 16.68 -25.71 -12.74
C PRO A 403 15.26 -25.39 -12.24
N THR A 404 14.74 -26.22 -11.35
CA THR A 404 13.40 -26.07 -10.76
C THR A 404 13.28 -24.74 -9.98
N GLY A 405 12.10 -24.13 -10.03
CA GLY A 405 11.77 -22.91 -9.28
C GLY A 405 12.48 -21.62 -9.70
N THR A 406 13.43 -21.64 -10.64
CA THR A 406 14.18 -20.45 -11.05
C THR A 406 13.52 -19.76 -12.25
N PRO A 407 13.24 -18.43 -12.19
CA PRO A 407 12.73 -17.68 -13.34
C PRO A 407 13.67 -17.77 -14.55
N MET A 408 13.13 -18.06 -15.73
CA MET A 408 13.93 -18.25 -16.94
C MET A 408 13.35 -17.60 -18.19
N VAL A 409 14.11 -16.65 -18.75
CA VAL A 409 13.99 -16.17 -20.14
C VAL A 409 15.36 -16.40 -20.78
N TYR A 410 15.48 -17.47 -21.56
CA TYR A 410 16.74 -17.91 -22.15
C TYR A 410 16.85 -17.49 -23.60
N ASP A 411 17.91 -16.74 -23.94
CA ASP A 411 18.26 -16.40 -25.31
C ASP A 411 19.23 -17.45 -25.89
N GLY A 412 18.73 -18.25 -26.83
CA GLY A 412 19.47 -19.27 -27.55
C GLY A 412 20.62 -18.75 -28.40
N LYS A 413 20.50 -17.53 -28.96
CA LYS A 413 21.55 -16.93 -29.80
C LYS A 413 22.79 -16.57 -29.00
N ARG A 414 22.61 -16.14 -27.74
CA ARG A 414 23.67 -15.61 -26.86
C ARG A 414 24.04 -16.54 -25.71
N GLY A 415 23.20 -17.52 -25.40
CA GLY A 415 23.44 -18.54 -24.38
C GLY A 415 23.33 -18.01 -22.95
N LEU A 416 22.35 -17.15 -22.66
CA LEU A 416 22.15 -16.54 -21.34
C LEU A 416 20.68 -16.63 -20.89
N ASN A 417 20.45 -17.02 -19.63
CA ASN A 417 19.18 -16.71 -18.95
C ASN A 417 19.24 -15.26 -18.44
N ILE A 418 18.40 -14.38 -18.96
CA ILE A 418 18.38 -12.95 -18.58
C ILE A 418 17.92 -12.75 -17.14
N LEU A 419 17.04 -13.63 -16.64
CA LEU A 419 16.48 -13.54 -15.28
C LEU A 419 17.31 -14.31 -14.23
N TYR A 420 18.57 -14.66 -14.51
CA TYR A 420 19.39 -15.48 -13.59
C TYR A 420 19.64 -14.84 -12.22
N LYS A 421 19.48 -13.52 -12.10
CA LYS A 421 19.59 -12.74 -10.86
C LYS A 421 18.28 -12.67 -10.08
N MET A 422 17.15 -13.02 -10.69
CA MET A 422 15.85 -13.03 -10.02
C MET A 422 15.70 -14.27 -9.15
N SER A 423 15.25 -14.06 -7.92
CA SER A 423 14.81 -15.13 -7.03
C SER A 423 13.34 -15.52 -7.31
N PRO A 424 12.86 -16.67 -6.79
CA PRO A 424 11.45 -17.03 -6.91
C PRO A 424 10.53 -15.98 -6.27
N TRP A 425 10.91 -15.42 -5.11
CA TRP A 425 10.14 -14.39 -4.41
C TRP A 425 10.15 -13.04 -5.13
N SER A 426 11.31 -12.59 -5.66
CA SER A 426 11.37 -11.31 -6.37
C SER A 426 10.60 -11.36 -7.69
N TYR A 427 10.57 -12.52 -8.36
CA TYR A 427 9.71 -12.74 -9.52
C TYR A 427 8.22 -12.76 -9.15
N SER A 428 7.86 -13.40 -8.02
CA SER A 428 6.47 -13.37 -7.52
C SER A 428 6.01 -11.94 -7.23
N LEU A 429 6.85 -11.13 -6.57
CA LEU A 429 6.59 -9.71 -6.33
C LEU A 429 6.51 -8.90 -7.64
N LEU A 430 7.41 -9.14 -8.61
CA LEU A 430 7.37 -8.46 -9.91
C LEU A 430 6.05 -8.74 -10.65
N ARG A 431 5.60 -9.99 -10.63
CA ARG A 431 4.33 -10.40 -11.22
C ARG A 431 3.13 -9.83 -10.46
N HIS A 432 3.20 -9.74 -9.14
CA HIS A 432 2.19 -9.09 -8.30
C HIS A 432 2.03 -7.61 -8.69
N GLU A 433 3.14 -6.86 -8.73
CA GLU A 433 3.18 -5.45 -9.14
C GLU A 433 2.75 -5.22 -10.60
N ALA A 434 3.12 -6.12 -11.51
CA ALA A 434 2.67 -6.08 -12.91
C ALA A 434 1.14 -6.29 -13.01
N ASN A 435 0.56 -7.19 -12.20
CA ASN A 435 -0.89 -7.38 -12.15
C ASN A 435 -1.62 -6.14 -11.60
N ILE A 436 -1.15 -5.53 -10.51
CA ILE A 436 -1.75 -4.28 -9.98
C ILE A 436 -1.63 -3.18 -11.03
N THR A 437 -0.47 -3.02 -11.66
CA THR A 437 -0.25 -2.04 -12.72
C THR A 437 -1.16 -2.28 -13.93
N LEU A 438 -1.34 -3.53 -14.37
CA LEU A 438 -2.26 -3.85 -15.47
C LEU A 438 -3.71 -3.51 -15.12
N ARG A 439 -4.15 -3.76 -13.87
CA ARG A 439 -5.47 -3.34 -13.39
C ARG A 439 -5.59 -1.82 -13.39
N MET A 440 -4.61 -1.09 -12.85
CA MET A 440 -4.56 0.38 -12.89
C MET A 440 -4.60 0.93 -14.33
N LEU A 441 -3.96 0.26 -15.30
CA LEU A 441 -3.94 0.62 -16.73
C LEU A 441 -5.17 0.15 -17.53
N ASN A 442 -6.09 -0.58 -16.90
CA ASN A 442 -7.38 -0.99 -17.49
C ASN A 442 -8.58 -0.32 -16.81
N GLU A 443 -8.45 0.09 -15.55
CA GLU A 443 -9.43 0.89 -14.81
C GLU A 443 -9.71 2.21 -15.56
N SER A 444 -10.94 2.41 -16.02
CA SER A 444 -11.35 3.61 -16.75
C SER A 444 -11.86 4.73 -15.85
N ARG A 445 -12.18 4.44 -14.58
CA ARG A 445 -12.87 5.39 -13.69
C ARG A 445 -11.96 6.48 -13.13
N ASP A 446 -10.81 6.07 -12.62
CA ASP A 446 -9.81 6.96 -12.03
C ASP A 446 -8.64 7.18 -12.99
N ASP A 447 -8.11 8.40 -13.04
CA ASP A 447 -6.74 8.58 -13.50
C ASP A 447 -5.79 7.94 -12.46
N ASN A 448 -4.86 7.15 -12.98
CA ASN A 448 -3.89 6.39 -12.21
C ASN A 448 -2.46 6.69 -12.66
N PHE A 449 -2.23 7.74 -13.48
CA PHE A 449 -0.90 8.14 -13.94
C PHE A 449 0.10 8.28 -12.79
N ASP A 450 -0.23 9.08 -11.78
CA ASP A 450 0.65 9.31 -10.63
C ASP A 450 0.91 8.03 -9.82
N LYS A 451 -0.12 7.21 -9.64
CA LYS A 451 -0.06 5.91 -8.95
C LYS A 451 0.83 4.90 -9.70
N VAL A 452 0.99 5.04 -11.01
CA VAL A 452 1.86 4.18 -11.83
C VAL A 452 3.31 4.70 -11.84
N PHE A 453 3.53 6.00 -12.07
CA PHE A 453 4.86 6.56 -12.40
C PHE A 453 5.46 7.53 -11.38
N ILE A 454 4.66 8.21 -10.56
CA ILE A 454 5.12 9.28 -9.65
C ILE A 454 5.25 8.79 -8.21
N TYR A 455 4.31 7.97 -7.75
CA TYR A 455 4.26 7.49 -6.37
C TYR A 455 5.32 6.42 -6.10
N LYS A 456 6.13 6.64 -5.07
CA LYS A 456 7.11 5.68 -4.55
C LYS A 456 6.41 4.67 -3.61
N VAL A 457 6.37 3.41 -4.02
CA VAL A 457 5.56 2.31 -3.44
C VAL A 457 6.40 1.33 -2.62
N ASN A 458 7.73 1.50 -2.59
CA ASN A 458 8.67 0.55 -1.99
C ASN A 458 8.94 0.73 -0.49
N GLU A 459 8.22 1.60 0.22
CA GLU A 459 8.31 1.76 1.68
C GLU A 459 7.80 0.48 2.37
N PRO A 460 8.63 -0.30 3.11
CA PRO A 460 8.28 -1.66 3.53
C PRO A 460 6.99 -1.76 4.37
N MET A 461 6.80 -0.89 5.36
CA MET A 461 5.63 -0.90 6.27
C MET A 461 4.31 -0.50 5.59
N LEU A 462 4.37 0.14 4.41
CA LEU A 462 3.19 0.42 3.58
C LEU A 462 2.93 -0.70 2.56
N ARG A 463 3.92 -1.55 2.29
CA ARG A 463 3.88 -2.57 1.25
C ARG A 463 3.50 -3.96 1.79
N PHE A 464 4.04 -4.33 2.95
CA PHE A 464 3.88 -5.64 3.58
C PHE A 464 3.12 -5.54 4.90
N ASP A 465 2.31 -6.55 5.21
CA ASP A 465 1.46 -6.64 6.40
C ASP A 465 2.22 -6.97 7.69
N ARG A 466 3.31 -7.71 7.54
CA ARG A 466 4.27 -8.02 8.60
C ARG A 466 5.68 -7.96 8.03
N LEU A 467 6.60 -7.46 8.84
CA LEU A 467 8.04 -7.43 8.55
C LEU A 467 8.75 -8.26 9.61
N ILE A 468 9.60 -9.18 9.17
CA ILE A 468 10.50 -9.95 10.03
C ILE A 468 11.93 -9.52 9.71
N THR A 469 12.77 -9.36 10.73
CA THR A 469 14.20 -9.10 10.59
C THR A 469 14.96 -10.24 11.25
N LEU A 470 15.86 -10.89 10.51
CA LEU A 470 16.69 -12.00 11.02
C LEU A 470 18.17 -11.65 10.84
N PRO A 471 19.05 -11.91 11.83
CA PRO A 471 20.49 -11.78 11.68
C PRO A 471 21.04 -12.91 10.82
N ILE A 472 21.86 -12.62 9.81
CA ILE A 472 22.58 -13.66 9.05
C ILE A 472 24.05 -13.67 9.45
N SER A 473 24.57 -14.85 9.81
CA SER A 473 26.01 -15.10 9.91
C SER A 473 26.68 -14.85 8.54
N GLU A 474 27.53 -13.82 8.44
CA GLU A 474 28.11 -13.33 7.18
C GLU A 474 28.73 -14.46 6.34
N SER A 475 28.02 -14.85 5.29
CA SER A 475 28.55 -15.74 4.25
C SER A 475 29.26 -14.90 3.19
N SER A 476 30.58 -15.03 3.10
CA SER A 476 31.44 -14.26 2.18
C SER A 476 31.24 -14.52 0.68
N THR A 477 30.29 -15.38 0.29
CA THR A 477 29.99 -15.69 -1.12
C THR A 477 28.51 -15.51 -1.45
N VAL A 478 28.23 -14.80 -2.55
CA VAL A 478 26.86 -14.67 -3.10
C VAL A 478 26.22 -16.03 -3.39
N LEU A 479 26.99 -17.04 -3.80
CA LEU A 479 26.45 -18.39 -4.04
C LEU A 479 25.89 -19.05 -2.76
N ARG A 480 26.56 -18.91 -1.60
CA ARG A 480 26.06 -19.45 -0.33
C ARG A 480 24.97 -18.55 0.26
N THR A 481 25.03 -17.24 0.04
CA THR A 481 23.96 -16.29 0.40
C THR A 481 22.64 -16.62 -0.34
N ILE A 482 22.69 -16.82 -1.66
CA ILE A 482 21.50 -17.23 -2.44
C ILE A 482 20.98 -18.59 -1.97
N ARG A 483 21.86 -19.55 -1.64
CA ARG A 483 21.45 -20.85 -1.07
C ARG A 483 20.74 -20.70 0.29
N SER A 484 21.26 -19.88 1.21
CA SER A 484 20.63 -19.68 2.52
C SER A 484 19.28 -18.96 2.40
N HIS A 485 19.20 -17.93 1.56
CA HIS A 485 17.94 -17.21 1.32
C HIS A 485 16.89 -18.13 0.66
N ASN A 486 17.29 -18.98 -0.29
CA ASN A 486 16.40 -19.99 -0.88
C ASN A 486 15.91 -21.01 0.16
N ALA A 487 16.79 -21.48 1.07
CA ALA A 487 16.41 -22.42 2.12
C ALA A 487 15.39 -21.80 3.08
N ILE A 488 15.63 -20.56 3.55
CA ILE A 488 14.69 -19.80 4.39
C ILE A 488 13.35 -19.63 3.66
N TYR A 489 13.37 -19.21 2.39
CA TYR A 489 12.15 -19.00 1.60
C TYR A 489 11.32 -20.29 1.42
N GLU A 490 11.92 -21.43 1.06
CA GLU A 490 11.15 -22.66 0.87
C GLU A 490 10.63 -23.23 2.21
N VAL A 491 11.36 -23.07 3.33
CA VAL A 491 10.85 -23.41 4.67
C VAL A 491 9.66 -22.53 5.05
N LEU A 492 9.79 -21.20 4.93
CA LEU A 492 8.71 -20.25 5.24
C LEU A 492 7.47 -20.47 4.36
N LYS A 493 7.67 -20.68 3.06
CA LYS A 493 6.60 -20.96 2.10
C LYS A 493 5.87 -22.27 2.39
N LYS A 494 6.60 -23.34 2.79
CA LYS A 494 5.98 -24.61 3.21
C LYS A 494 5.25 -24.48 4.55
N ALA A 495 5.77 -23.66 5.47
CA ALA A 495 5.20 -23.49 6.80
C ALA A 495 3.96 -22.58 6.82
N LEU A 496 3.99 -21.45 6.11
CA LEU A 496 2.90 -20.48 6.06
C LEU A 496 1.79 -20.89 5.08
N GLY A 497 2.12 -21.61 4.00
CA GLY A 497 1.14 -22.12 3.04
C GLY A 497 0.22 -21.04 2.48
N ASP A 498 -1.09 -21.24 2.63
CA ASP A 498 -2.18 -20.36 2.21
C ASP A 498 -2.59 -19.30 3.26
N ARG A 499 -1.82 -19.15 4.35
CA ARG A 499 -1.93 -18.00 5.27
C ARG A 499 -1.34 -16.71 4.67
N VAL A 500 -0.54 -16.82 3.60
CA VAL A 500 0.26 -15.74 3.03
C VAL A 500 0.20 -15.77 1.50
N ASP A 501 -0.22 -14.67 0.89
CA ASP A 501 -0.32 -14.53 -0.57
C ASP A 501 1.05 -14.22 -1.22
N LEU A 502 1.96 -13.58 -0.47
CA LEU A 502 3.29 -13.23 -0.95
C LEU A 502 4.32 -13.17 0.19
N ILE A 503 5.48 -13.80 -0.05
CA ILE A 503 6.68 -13.70 0.79
C ILE A 503 7.77 -13.01 -0.06
N TYR A 504 8.45 -11.99 0.48
CA TYR A 504 9.55 -11.30 -0.18
C TYR A 504 10.74 -11.08 0.74
N LEU A 505 11.89 -11.67 0.38
CA LEU A 505 13.15 -11.52 1.10
C LEU A 505 14.00 -10.42 0.44
N PHE A 506 14.46 -9.45 1.22
CA PHE A 506 15.37 -8.39 0.79
C PHE A 506 16.46 -8.11 1.84
N SER A 507 17.58 -7.55 1.39
CA SER A 507 18.72 -7.20 2.24
C SER A 507 19.45 -5.99 1.65
N HIS A 508 20.28 -5.34 2.46
CA HIS A 508 21.10 -4.22 1.98
C HIS A 508 22.27 -4.74 1.13
N GLY A 509 22.55 -4.06 0.03
CA GLY A 509 23.70 -4.37 -0.82
C GLY A 509 25.02 -3.94 -0.15
N ALA A 510 26.13 -4.59 -0.51
CA ALA A 510 27.45 -4.19 -0.03
C ALA A 510 27.82 -2.78 -0.54
N GLU A 511 28.19 -1.88 0.36
CA GLU A 511 28.67 -0.55 0.00
C GLU A 511 30.01 -0.60 -0.77
N PRO A 512 30.29 0.39 -1.65
CA PRO A 512 31.60 0.53 -2.27
C PRO A 512 32.71 0.71 -1.23
N TRP A 513 33.86 0.06 -1.43
CA TRP A 513 34.99 0.08 -0.50
C TRP A 513 36.28 0.61 -1.14
N SER A 514 37.16 1.16 -0.30
CA SER A 514 38.48 1.67 -0.70
C SER A 514 39.40 0.56 -1.21
N LEU A 515 40.22 0.87 -2.21
CA LEU A 515 41.18 -0.04 -2.85
C LEU A 515 42.18 -0.73 -1.89
N GLU A 516 42.42 -0.11 -0.74
CA GLU A 516 43.44 -0.52 0.24
C GLU A 516 42.87 -1.44 1.32
N ARG A 517 41.53 -1.50 1.43
CA ARG A 517 40.81 -2.25 2.46
C ARG A 517 40.11 -3.47 1.86
N LYS A 518 39.93 -4.50 2.68
CA LYS A 518 38.93 -5.54 2.38
C LYS A 518 37.52 -4.93 2.48
N PRO A 519 36.52 -5.46 1.75
CA PRO A 519 35.12 -5.15 2.07
C PRO A 519 34.88 -5.38 3.57
N SER A 520 34.19 -4.44 4.21
CA SER A 520 34.02 -4.43 5.66
C SER A 520 33.19 -5.62 6.13
N ARG A 521 33.72 -6.40 7.08
CA ARG A 521 33.01 -7.45 7.84
C ARG A 521 32.42 -6.93 9.17
N LYS A 522 32.23 -5.62 9.26
CA LYS A 522 31.91 -4.89 10.52
C LYS A 522 30.74 -3.91 10.38
N ALA A 523 30.11 -3.82 9.21
CA ALA A 523 28.87 -3.08 9.08
C ALA A 523 27.74 -3.97 9.61
N ALA A 524 27.25 -3.65 10.81
CA ALA A 524 26.07 -4.21 11.51
C ALA A 524 25.53 -5.55 10.98
N SER A 525 25.88 -6.66 11.66
CA SER A 525 25.27 -8.00 11.59
C SER A 525 24.27 -8.19 10.45
N ALA A 526 24.77 -8.55 9.26
CA ALA A 526 24.02 -8.50 8.00
C ALA A 526 22.58 -9.03 8.13
N THR A 527 21.60 -8.13 8.16
CA THR A 527 20.20 -8.48 8.34
C THR A 527 19.56 -8.91 7.02
N ILE A 528 18.65 -9.89 7.11
CA ILE A 528 17.64 -10.13 6.09
C ILE A 528 16.30 -9.64 6.60
N HIS A 529 15.57 -8.94 5.74
CA HIS A 529 14.20 -8.55 5.99
C HIS A 529 13.26 -9.42 5.16
N VAL A 530 12.20 -9.92 5.78
CA VAL A 530 11.16 -10.73 5.15
C VAL A 530 9.84 -9.97 5.26
N GLY A 531 9.32 -9.53 4.12
CA GLY A 531 7.98 -8.96 4.01
C GLY A 531 6.95 -10.05 3.71
N LEU A 532 5.86 -10.07 4.47
CA LEU A 532 4.71 -10.96 4.27
C LEU A 532 3.47 -10.15 3.86
N ASN A 533 2.73 -10.59 2.85
CA ASN A 533 1.35 -10.16 2.61
C ASN A 533 0.42 -11.28 3.07
N LEU A 534 -0.35 -11.04 4.11
CA LEU A 534 -1.20 -12.05 4.75
C LEU A 534 -2.47 -12.27 3.93
N ASN A 535 -3.00 -13.49 3.95
CA ASN A 535 -4.34 -13.76 3.47
C ASN A 535 -5.33 -13.54 4.64
N PRO A 536 -6.23 -12.52 4.59
CA PRO A 536 -7.03 -12.12 5.75
C PRO A 536 -8.07 -13.17 6.18
N GLU A 537 -8.44 -14.11 5.31
CA GLU A 537 -9.38 -15.20 5.63
C GLU A 537 -8.67 -16.34 6.39
N ASN A 538 -7.42 -16.64 6.03
CA ASN A 538 -6.67 -17.79 6.53
C ASN A 538 -5.65 -17.46 7.64
N ALA A 539 -5.12 -16.24 7.69
CA ALA A 539 -3.94 -15.91 8.50
C ALA A 539 -4.10 -16.23 10.00
N MET A 540 -5.29 -16.02 10.54
CA MET A 540 -5.60 -16.20 11.97
C MET A 540 -6.31 -17.52 12.30
N ARG A 541 -6.30 -18.52 11.41
CA ARG A 541 -6.93 -19.82 11.72
C ARG A 541 -6.17 -20.56 12.82
N VAL A 542 -6.90 -21.15 13.76
CA VAL A 542 -6.38 -21.84 14.95
C VAL A 542 -5.81 -23.23 14.63
N VAL A 543 -6.33 -23.89 13.60
CA VAL A 543 -5.94 -25.25 13.20
C VAL A 543 -5.46 -25.25 11.76
N ASP A 544 -4.28 -25.82 11.49
CA ASP A 544 -3.84 -26.17 10.14
C ASP A 544 -4.14 -27.64 9.86
N HIS A 545 -4.73 -27.92 8.69
CA HIS A 545 -4.98 -29.28 8.23
C HIS A 545 -3.80 -29.78 7.39
N GLY A 546 -3.16 -30.87 7.85
CA GLY A 546 -2.18 -31.63 7.10
C GLY A 546 -2.81 -32.74 6.24
N PRO A 547 -1.97 -33.67 5.74
CA PRO A 547 -2.42 -34.83 4.96
C PRO A 547 -3.28 -35.79 5.80
N PHE A 548 -4.00 -36.68 5.11
CA PHE A 548 -4.77 -37.75 5.75
C PHE A 548 -3.82 -38.76 6.41
N ALA A 549 -4.22 -39.32 7.55
CA ALA A 549 -3.41 -40.33 8.27
C ALA A 549 -3.11 -41.59 7.43
N GLU A 550 -3.94 -41.87 6.42
CA GLU A 550 -3.77 -42.96 5.45
C GLU A 550 -2.64 -42.71 4.45
N GLN A 551 -2.30 -41.44 4.17
CA GLN A 551 -1.22 -41.03 3.26
C GLN A 551 0.13 -41.12 4.00
N LYS A 552 0.60 -42.35 4.24
CA LYS A 552 1.76 -42.66 5.09
C LYS A 552 3.02 -41.85 4.75
N GLU A 553 3.30 -41.64 3.46
CA GLU A 553 4.47 -40.90 3.00
C GLU A 553 4.32 -39.40 3.28
N ASP A 554 3.24 -38.76 2.81
CA ASP A 554 2.98 -37.34 3.06
C ASP A 554 2.93 -37.03 4.56
N ALA A 555 2.24 -37.87 5.35
CA ALA A 555 2.17 -37.75 6.81
C ALA A 555 3.55 -37.90 7.48
N ALA A 556 4.43 -38.76 6.99
CA ALA A 556 5.81 -38.85 7.46
C ALA A 556 6.64 -37.60 7.10
N THR A 557 6.45 -37.01 5.90
CA THR A 557 7.10 -35.72 5.55
C THR A 557 6.54 -34.52 6.32
N PHE A 558 5.29 -34.61 6.78
CA PHE A 558 4.66 -33.60 7.62
C PHE A 558 5.21 -33.68 9.05
N ARG A 559 5.20 -34.87 9.67
CA ARG A 559 5.76 -35.10 11.01
C ARG A 559 7.26 -34.81 11.10
N SER A 560 8.06 -35.15 10.10
CA SER A 560 9.50 -34.81 10.12
C SER A 560 9.74 -33.31 10.03
N PHE A 561 8.97 -32.60 9.20
CA PHE A 561 9.07 -31.14 9.04
C PHE A 561 8.61 -30.38 10.30
N TRP A 562 7.47 -30.75 10.88
CA TRP A 562 6.86 -30.06 12.02
C TRP A 562 7.24 -30.61 13.40
N GLY A 563 7.79 -31.83 13.49
CA GLY A 563 8.19 -32.44 14.75
C GLY A 563 7.04 -32.58 15.74
N GLU A 564 7.31 -32.18 16.98
CA GLU A 564 6.41 -32.31 18.13
C GLU A 564 5.12 -31.48 18.03
N LYS A 565 5.06 -30.49 17.12
CA LYS A 565 3.83 -29.72 16.87
C LYS A 565 2.83 -30.45 15.97
N ALA A 566 3.22 -31.54 15.30
CA ALA A 566 2.29 -32.34 14.49
C ALA A 566 1.51 -33.33 15.36
N GLU A 567 0.19 -33.20 15.41
CA GLU A 567 -0.72 -34.11 16.12
C GLU A 567 -1.74 -34.75 15.17
N LEU A 568 -2.18 -35.97 15.50
CA LEU A 568 -3.29 -36.64 14.81
C LEU A 568 -4.62 -36.20 15.41
N ARG A 569 -5.42 -35.47 14.63
CA ARG A 569 -6.73 -34.96 15.08
C ARG A 569 -7.88 -35.58 14.30
N ARG A 570 -8.92 -36.01 15.04
CA ARG A 570 -10.21 -36.42 14.46
C ARG A 570 -11.14 -35.21 14.39
N PHE A 571 -11.70 -34.95 13.22
CA PHE A 571 -12.61 -33.84 12.97
C PHE A 571 -14.10 -34.26 13.07
N ARG A 572 -15.01 -33.28 13.06
CA ARG A 572 -16.47 -33.52 13.20
C ARG A 572 -17.07 -34.30 12.02
N ASP A 573 -16.39 -34.31 10.87
CA ASP A 573 -16.72 -35.12 9.70
C ASP A 573 -16.26 -36.59 9.82
N GLY A 574 -15.62 -36.95 10.94
CA GLY A 574 -15.05 -38.27 11.19
C GLY A 574 -13.66 -38.48 10.60
N THR A 575 -13.14 -37.55 9.79
CA THR A 575 -11.81 -37.70 9.17
C THR A 575 -10.69 -37.56 10.19
N ILE A 576 -9.59 -38.29 9.97
CA ILE A 576 -8.38 -38.22 10.80
C ILE A 576 -7.23 -37.71 9.92
N ARG A 577 -6.64 -36.58 10.32
CA ARG A 577 -5.54 -35.94 9.60
C ARG A 577 -4.43 -35.56 10.57
N GLU A 578 -3.21 -35.49 10.05
CA GLU A 578 -2.15 -34.73 10.72
C GLU A 578 -2.61 -33.26 10.81
N SER A 579 -2.33 -32.57 11.91
CA SER A 579 -2.79 -31.22 12.17
C SER A 579 -1.81 -30.45 13.05
N LEU A 580 -1.91 -29.12 13.00
CA LEU A 580 -1.24 -28.22 13.96
C LEU A 580 -2.32 -27.44 14.70
N VAL A 581 -2.09 -27.16 15.98
CA VAL A 581 -2.99 -26.35 16.81
C VAL A 581 -2.19 -25.21 17.43
N TRP A 582 -2.68 -24.00 17.19
CA TRP A 582 -2.12 -22.75 17.69
C TRP A 582 -2.98 -22.19 18.81
N SER A 583 -2.41 -21.30 19.62
CA SER A 583 -3.13 -20.64 20.72
C SER A 583 -3.65 -19.27 20.27
N ASP A 584 -4.94 -19.00 20.44
CA ASP A 584 -5.60 -17.74 20.08
C ASP A 584 -6.02 -16.90 21.30
N GLN A 585 -5.86 -17.44 22.51
CA GLN A 585 -6.24 -16.79 23.77
C GLN A 585 -5.10 -15.91 24.32
N PRO A 586 -5.37 -14.66 24.73
CA PRO A 586 -4.40 -13.85 25.47
C PRO A 586 -3.93 -14.59 26.74
N PRO A 587 -2.63 -14.53 27.10
CA PRO A 587 -1.60 -13.63 26.58
C PRO A 587 -0.80 -14.16 25.38
N SER A 588 -1.28 -15.17 24.63
CA SER A 588 -0.55 -15.68 23.47
C SER A 588 -0.37 -14.59 22.37
N PRO A 589 0.84 -14.46 21.77
CA PRO A 589 1.08 -13.55 20.65
C PRO A 589 0.39 -14.06 19.36
N SER A 590 0.48 -13.34 18.23
CA SER A 590 -0.25 -13.79 17.02
C SER A 590 0.17 -15.19 16.55
N ILE A 591 -0.78 -15.89 15.92
CA ILE A 591 -0.56 -17.23 15.37
C ILE A 591 0.55 -17.21 14.31
N VAL A 592 0.66 -16.12 13.55
CA VAL A 592 1.73 -15.93 12.55
C VAL A 592 3.09 -15.83 13.24
N TYR A 593 3.20 -15.05 14.33
CA TYR A 593 4.43 -14.98 15.12
C TYR A 593 4.81 -16.33 15.76
N GLN A 594 3.86 -17.00 16.44
CA GLN A 594 4.08 -18.33 17.03
C GLN A 594 4.62 -19.35 15.99
N LEU A 595 4.06 -19.34 14.79
CA LEU A 595 4.47 -20.22 13.69
C LEU A 595 5.88 -19.89 13.19
N LEU A 596 6.20 -18.60 13.04
CA LEU A 596 7.51 -18.13 12.61
C LEU A 596 8.60 -18.48 13.62
N VAL A 597 8.43 -18.14 14.90
CA VAL A 597 9.39 -18.48 15.96
C VAL A 597 9.63 -19.99 15.99
N TYR A 598 8.57 -20.80 15.98
CA TYR A 598 8.71 -22.26 15.99
C TYR A 598 9.49 -22.81 14.79
N ILE A 599 9.16 -22.38 13.56
CA ILE A 599 9.79 -22.95 12.36
C ILE A 599 11.22 -22.44 12.16
N LEU A 600 11.50 -21.19 12.55
CA LEU A 600 12.83 -20.59 12.47
C LEU A 600 13.78 -21.21 13.50
N HIS A 601 13.32 -21.43 14.74
CA HIS A 601 14.07 -22.19 15.74
C HIS A 601 14.34 -23.62 15.24
N ARG A 602 13.31 -24.35 14.81
CA ARG A 602 13.43 -25.77 14.42
C ARG A 602 14.36 -26.03 13.22
N HIS A 603 14.37 -25.16 12.21
CA HIS A 603 15.13 -25.39 10.96
C HIS A 603 16.43 -24.60 10.85
N PHE A 604 16.60 -23.52 11.63
CA PHE A 604 17.77 -22.64 11.55
C PHE A 604 18.41 -22.30 12.90
N ASN A 605 17.84 -22.74 14.03
CA ASN A 605 18.31 -22.47 15.40
C ASN A 605 18.41 -20.95 15.71
N TYR A 606 17.40 -20.19 15.29
CA TYR A 606 17.20 -18.82 15.81
C TYR A 606 16.54 -18.87 17.19
N GLU A 607 16.97 -17.99 18.09
CA GLU A 607 16.27 -17.75 19.36
C GLU A 607 15.19 -16.66 19.19
N GLU A 608 14.21 -16.61 20.10
CA GLU A 608 13.07 -15.68 20.00
C GLU A 608 13.51 -14.20 20.01
N ASP A 609 14.50 -13.86 20.85
CA ASP A 609 15.10 -12.52 20.95
C ASP A 609 15.84 -12.06 19.68
N GLU A 610 16.25 -12.99 18.80
CA GLU A 610 16.92 -12.66 17.54
C GLU A 610 15.92 -12.32 16.41
N ILE A 611 14.64 -12.61 16.60
CA ILE A 611 13.60 -12.48 15.57
C ILE A 611 12.84 -11.16 15.79
N GLY A 612 13.33 -10.09 15.17
CA GLY A 612 12.59 -8.83 15.13
C GLY A 612 11.31 -9.00 14.30
N TYR A 613 10.14 -8.73 14.88
CA TYR A 613 8.84 -8.90 14.22
C TYR A 613 7.96 -7.67 14.41
N ILE A 614 7.44 -7.12 13.31
CA ILE A 614 6.74 -5.83 13.29
C ILE A 614 5.33 -5.99 12.74
N GLY A 615 4.37 -5.41 13.45
CA GLY A 615 3.00 -5.19 12.99
C GLY A 615 1.90 -5.61 13.97
N ASP A 616 2.19 -6.52 14.91
CA ASP A 616 1.23 -6.90 15.97
C ASP A 616 1.03 -5.77 16.99
N GLU A 617 2.01 -4.90 17.19
CA GLU A 617 1.93 -3.69 18.03
C GLU A 617 0.70 -2.82 17.70
N PHE A 618 0.32 -2.72 16.41
CA PHE A 618 -0.87 -1.98 15.97
C PHE A 618 -2.17 -2.69 16.37
N ASP A 619 -2.16 -4.02 16.42
CA ASP A 619 -3.27 -4.85 16.87
C ASP A 619 -3.40 -4.82 18.41
N GLU A 620 -2.27 -4.72 19.12
CA GLU A 620 -2.19 -4.53 20.58
C GLU A 620 -2.69 -3.14 21.00
N LYS A 621 -2.21 -2.05 20.39
CA LYS A 621 -2.74 -0.70 20.64
C LYS A 621 -4.26 -0.62 20.42
N LEU A 622 -4.79 -1.37 19.46
CA LEU A 622 -6.25 -1.48 19.26
C LEU A 622 -6.95 -2.31 20.35
N ARG A 623 -6.32 -3.37 20.87
CA ARG A 623 -6.88 -4.16 21.98
C ARG A 623 -6.92 -3.34 23.26
N ASP A 624 -5.85 -2.61 23.57
CA ASP A 624 -5.75 -1.74 24.74
C ASP A 624 -6.79 -0.61 24.70
N SER A 625 -6.86 0.11 23.58
CA SER A 625 -7.82 1.22 23.41
C SER A 625 -9.26 0.74 23.19
N GLY A 626 -9.46 -0.49 22.72
CA GLY A 626 -10.73 -1.06 22.27
C GLY A 626 -11.34 -2.13 23.17
N ASN A 627 -10.94 -2.20 24.45
CA ASN A 627 -11.44 -3.15 25.47
C ASN A 627 -11.30 -4.63 25.05
N GLY A 628 -10.16 -4.99 24.45
CA GLY A 628 -9.84 -6.35 23.99
C GLY A 628 -10.59 -6.82 22.74
N ILE A 629 -11.53 -6.02 22.21
CA ILE A 629 -12.33 -6.36 21.03
C ILE A 629 -11.52 -6.05 19.78
N PHE A 630 -11.14 -7.07 19.01
CA PHE A 630 -10.39 -6.92 17.76
C PHE A 630 -11.30 -6.94 16.52
N LEU A 631 -11.99 -8.06 16.24
CA LEU A 631 -12.81 -8.25 15.03
C LEU A 631 -14.29 -7.89 15.20
N TYR A 632 -14.95 -7.58 14.08
CA TYR A 632 -16.40 -7.37 13.99
C TYR A 632 -17.23 -8.60 14.39
N SER A 633 -16.66 -9.81 14.29
CA SER A 633 -17.30 -11.08 14.64
C SER A 633 -17.39 -11.33 16.15
N ASN A 634 -16.84 -10.44 16.98
CA ASN A 634 -16.85 -10.57 18.44
C ASN A 634 -18.29 -10.66 19.00
N PRO A 635 -18.54 -11.49 20.04
CA PRO A 635 -19.86 -11.62 20.66
C PRO A 635 -20.53 -10.32 21.09
N ALA A 636 -19.76 -9.28 21.44
CA ALA A 636 -20.30 -7.96 21.81
C ALA A 636 -21.11 -7.30 20.67
N PHE A 637 -20.66 -7.43 19.42
CA PHE A 637 -21.38 -6.92 18.24
C PHE A 637 -22.56 -7.81 17.83
N GLN A 638 -22.44 -9.13 18.07
CA GLN A 638 -23.55 -10.07 17.84
C GLN A 638 -24.71 -9.81 18.81
N LEU A 639 -24.41 -9.55 20.10
CA LEU A 639 -25.41 -9.21 21.11
C LEU A 639 -26.27 -8.00 20.71
N VAL A 640 -25.67 -6.95 20.14
CA VAL A 640 -26.40 -5.79 19.59
C VAL A 640 -27.29 -6.20 18.40
N THR A 641 -26.79 -7.07 17.52
CA THR A 641 -27.53 -7.56 16.34
C THR A 641 -28.73 -8.43 16.75
N ASP A 642 -28.54 -9.36 17.69
CA ASP A 642 -29.59 -10.25 18.18
C ASP A 642 -30.67 -9.48 18.97
N ALA A 643 -30.25 -8.50 19.78
CA ALA A 643 -31.17 -7.60 20.47
C ALA A 643 -32.01 -6.76 19.48
N PHE A 644 -31.40 -6.27 18.40
CA PHE A 644 -32.13 -5.54 17.35
C PHE A 644 -33.14 -6.45 16.62
N ASN A 645 -32.74 -7.67 16.24
CA ASN A 645 -33.62 -8.65 15.60
C ASN A 645 -34.80 -9.05 16.52
N SER A 646 -34.58 -9.08 17.84
CA SER A 646 -35.64 -9.29 18.84
C SER A 646 -36.61 -8.11 18.87
N LEU A 647 -36.09 -6.88 18.93
CA LEU A 647 -36.87 -5.65 18.94
C LEU A 647 -37.70 -5.47 17.67
N GLU A 648 -37.14 -5.76 16.49
CA GLU A 648 -37.83 -5.70 15.20
C GLU A 648 -39.07 -6.62 15.16
N ARG A 649 -38.93 -7.86 15.66
CA ARG A 649 -40.05 -8.81 15.79
C ARG A 649 -41.13 -8.33 16.76
N SER A 650 -40.77 -7.55 17.78
CA SER A 650 -41.73 -6.95 18.71
C SER A 650 -42.50 -5.80 18.07
N PHE A 651 -41.83 -4.95 17.26
CA PHE A 651 -42.51 -3.92 16.46
C PHE A 651 -43.48 -4.51 15.42
N GLN A 652 -43.13 -5.64 14.79
CA GLN A 652 -44.00 -6.34 13.84
C GLN A 652 -45.27 -6.95 14.46
N ARG A 653 -45.35 -7.04 15.80
CA ARG A 653 -46.48 -7.61 16.56
C ARG A 653 -47.26 -6.56 17.35
N MET A 654 -47.03 -5.27 17.08
CA MET A 654 -47.52 -4.16 17.91
C MET A 654 -48.85 -3.61 17.36
N ASP A 655 -49.94 -4.30 17.63
CA ASP A 655 -51.29 -3.93 17.15
C ASP A 655 -51.87 -2.68 17.84
N GLU A 656 -51.32 -2.28 18.99
CA GLU A 656 -51.79 -1.14 19.79
C GLU A 656 -51.35 0.24 19.29
N VAL A 657 -50.50 0.31 18.26
CA VAL A 657 -50.04 1.58 17.67
C VAL A 657 -50.87 1.90 16.42
N PRO A 658 -51.45 3.12 16.28
CA PRO A 658 -52.40 3.45 15.20
C PRO A 658 -51.91 3.36 13.74
N LEU A 659 -50.61 3.13 13.51
CA LEU A 659 -50.00 3.01 12.19
C LEU A 659 -49.02 1.84 12.19
N THR A 660 -49.04 1.03 11.13
CA THR A 660 -48.12 -0.09 11.00
C THR A 660 -46.68 0.38 10.72
N VAL A 661 -45.71 -0.34 11.28
CA VAL A 661 -44.29 -0.06 11.10
C VAL A 661 -43.84 -0.58 9.73
N ARG A 662 -43.41 0.31 8.86
CA ARG A 662 -42.90 -0.02 7.51
C ARG A 662 -41.46 -0.50 7.56
N GLN A 663 -40.62 0.17 8.33
CA GLN A 663 -39.19 -0.12 8.43
C GLN A 663 -38.63 0.31 9.78
N LEU A 664 -37.75 -0.52 10.32
CA LEU A 664 -36.85 -0.17 11.42
C LEU A 664 -35.41 -0.29 10.89
N ALA A 665 -34.60 0.76 11.04
CA ALA A 665 -33.24 0.82 10.51
C ALA A 665 -32.22 1.19 11.59
N LEU A 666 -31.06 0.55 11.54
CA LEU A 666 -29.90 0.85 12.40
C LEU A 666 -29.15 2.08 11.88
N ALA A 667 -28.71 2.96 12.78
CA ALA A 667 -28.04 4.23 12.42
C ALA A 667 -26.77 4.52 13.27
N SER A 668 -26.25 3.53 14.00
CA SER A 668 -25.20 3.71 15.02
C SER A 668 -23.82 3.15 14.60
N PRO A 669 -22.69 3.76 15.05
CA PRO A 669 -21.35 3.17 14.96
C PRO A 669 -21.25 1.74 15.51
N LEU A 670 -22.03 1.41 16.54
CA LEU A 670 -22.09 0.06 17.14
C LEU A 670 -22.63 -0.98 16.16
N SER A 671 -23.62 -0.60 15.34
CA SER A 671 -24.25 -1.48 14.34
C SER A 671 -23.47 -1.66 13.03
N ARG A 672 -22.54 -0.74 12.72
CA ARG A 672 -21.64 -0.83 11.56
C ARG A 672 -20.19 -1.21 11.93
N TYR A 673 -20.00 -1.73 13.14
CA TYR A 673 -18.74 -2.24 13.66
C TYR A 673 -17.60 -1.19 13.74
N SER A 674 -17.94 0.10 13.77
CA SER A 674 -16.99 1.22 13.72
C SER A 674 -16.79 1.92 15.07
N ALA A 675 -17.55 1.55 16.10
CA ALA A 675 -17.39 2.09 17.46
C ALA A 675 -16.01 1.68 18.04
N LEU A 676 -15.25 2.66 18.56
CA LEU A 676 -13.93 2.40 19.16
C LEU A 676 -14.03 1.41 20.33
N ARG A 677 -14.95 1.65 21.27
CA ARG A 677 -15.28 0.78 22.40
C ARG A 677 -16.75 0.36 22.32
N VAL A 678 -17.01 -0.92 22.58
CA VAL A 678 -18.36 -1.50 22.50
C VAL A 678 -18.96 -1.67 23.89
N GLN A 679 -18.18 -2.21 24.82
CA GLN A 679 -18.56 -2.43 26.21
C GLN A 679 -17.92 -1.40 27.15
N SER A 680 -18.58 -1.09 28.26
CA SER A 680 -18.04 -0.36 29.40
C SER A 680 -17.22 -1.28 30.32
N ALA A 681 -16.54 -0.72 31.32
CA ALA A 681 -15.79 -1.47 32.34
C ALA A 681 -16.66 -2.49 33.11
N SER A 682 -17.99 -2.32 33.11
CA SER A 682 -18.97 -3.23 33.69
C SER A 682 -19.52 -4.29 32.71
N GLY A 683 -19.00 -4.37 31.48
CA GLY A 683 -19.41 -5.33 30.45
C GLY A 683 -20.71 -4.99 29.70
N LEU A 684 -21.45 -3.97 30.13
CA LEU A 684 -22.63 -3.46 29.43
C LEU A 684 -22.24 -2.68 28.15
N ILE A 685 -23.12 -2.62 27.16
CA ILE A 685 -22.92 -1.76 25.98
C ILE A 685 -22.87 -0.29 26.42
N ARG A 686 -21.81 0.43 26.01
CA ARG A 686 -21.48 1.76 26.57
C ARG A 686 -22.43 2.86 26.11
N ASP A 687 -22.65 2.97 24.80
CA ASP A 687 -23.38 4.06 24.17
C ASP A 687 -24.74 3.57 23.60
N PRO A 688 -25.78 4.42 23.52
CA PRO A 688 -27.07 4.02 22.94
C PRO A 688 -26.95 3.65 21.46
N VAL A 689 -27.67 2.63 21.03
CA VAL A 689 -27.76 2.21 19.63
C VAL A 689 -28.89 2.98 18.95
N ASP A 690 -28.54 4.04 18.21
CA ASP A 690 -29.49 4.82 17.41
C ASP A 690 -30.22 3.95 16.36
N ILE A 691 -31.55 4.04 16.36
CA ILE A 691 -32.46 3.39 15.42
C ILE A 691 -33.51 4.38 14.90
N VAL A 692 -33.83 4.24 13.61
CA VAL A 692 -34.80 5.06 12.88
C VAL A 692 -35.99 4.21 12.50
N LEU A 693 -37.20 4.66 12.84
CA LEU A 693 -38.45 3.99 12.50
C LEU A 693 -39.27 4.83 11.50
N GLN A 694 -39.73 4.18 10.44
CA GLN A 694 -40.65 4.76 9.46
C GLN A 694 -41.98 3.98 9.53
N PHE A 695 -43.08 4.71 9.62
CA PHE A 695 -44.44 4.16 9.52
C PHE A 695 -44.87 4.01 8.05
N GLU A 696 -46.01 3.36 7.84
CA GLU A 696 -46.73 3.47 6.58
C GLU A 696 -47.17 4.92 6.25
N SER A 697 -47.46 5.17 4.97
CA SER A 697 -47.95 6.48 4.52
C SER A 697 -49.37 6.74 5.02
N SER A 698 -49.58 7.85 5.73
CA SER A 698 -50.90 8.28 6.21
C SER A 698 -51.15 9.74 5.87
N SER A 699 -52.39 10.07 5.47
CA SER A 699 -52.85 11.44 5.24
C SER A 699 -53.27 12.18 6.52
N ARG A 700 -53.23 11.52 7.69
CA ARG A 700 -53.63 12.08 8.98
C ARG A 700 -52.51 12.81 9.74
N TRP A 701 -51.30 12.85 9.19
CA TRP A 701 -50.20 13.64 9.76
C TRP A 701 -50.48 15.14 9.60
N PRO A 702 -50.15 15.99 10.60
CA PRO A 702 -50.28 17.44 10.47
C PRO A 702 -49.41 18.00 9.33
N ASP A 703 -49.84 19.10 8.70
CA ASP A 703 -49.06 19.81 7.67
C ASP A 703 -48.22 20.99 8.25
N ASP A 704 -47.92 20.92 9.55
CA ASP A 704 -47.04 21.85 10.28
C ASP A 704 -45.89 21.09 10.95
N LEU A 705 -44.68 21.64 10.90
CA LEU A 705 -43.47 20.99 11.40
C LEU A 705 -43.52 20.77 12.92
N VAL A 706 -44.00 21.73 13.70
CA VAL A 706 -44.04 21.61 15.18
C VAL A 706 -45.10 20.58 15.59
N ALA A 707 -46.27 20.60 14.93
CA ALA A 707 -47.31 19.61 15.13
C ALA A 707 -46.86 18.19 14.75
N ILE A 708 -46.05 18.02 13.68
CA ILE A 708 -45.42 16.73 13.36
C ILE A 708 -44.53 16.26 14.51
N GLN A 709 -43.65 17.11 15.07
CA GLN A 709 -42.80 16.69 16.18
C GLN A 709 -43.61 16.28 17.42
N MET A 710 -44.67 17.01 17.77
CA MET A 710 -45.54 16.63 18.90
C MET A 710 -46.31 15.33 18.63
N THR A 711 -46.69 15.09 17.38
CA THR A 711 -47.30 13.80 16.96
C THR A 711 -46.29 12.65 17.10
N LYS A 712 -45.01 12.86 16.74
CA LYS A 712 -43.95 11.88 17.00
C LYS A 712 -43.80 11.60 18.51
N VAL A 713 -43.80 12.62 19.37
CA VAL A 713 -43.73 12.44 20.84
C VAL A 713 -44.87 11.53 21.32
N ALA A 714 -46.10 11.75 20.87
CA ALA A 714 -47.24 10.91 21.23
C ALA A 714 -47.06 9.44 20.79
N PHE A 715 -46.53 9.21 19.57
CA PHE A 715 -46.17 7.86 19.11
C PHE A 715 -45.05 7.24 19.95
N LEU A 716 -43.99 7.99 20.29
CA LEU A 716 -42.87 7.50 21.11
C LEU A 716 -43.33 7.07 22.51
N ILE A 717 -44.23 7.83 23.15
CA ILE A 717 -44.83 7.45 24.45
C ILE A 717 -45.58 6.12 24.31
N LYS A 718 -46.53 6.02 23.36
CA LYS A 718 -47.34 4.81 23.18
C LYS A 718 -46.51 3.59 22.80
N ILE A 719 -45.49 3.74 21.96
CA ILE A 719 -44.50 2.69 21.66
C ILE A 719 -43.78 2.24 22.95
N GLY A 720 -43.35 3.20 23.78
CA GLY A 720 -42.68 2.92 25.05
C GLY A 720 -43.52 2.03 25.96
N ASP A 721 -44.79 2.38 26.15
CA ASP A 721 -45.75 1.63 26.97
C ASP A 721 -45.97 0.20 26.43
N CYS A 722 -46.13 0.05 25.11
CA CYS A 722 -46.29 -1.26 24.45
C CYS A 722 -45.04 -2.15 24.58
N LEU A 723 -43.83 -1.58 24.48
CA LEU A 723 -42.57 -2.33 24.60
C LEU A 723 -42.29 -2.81 26.02
N VAL A 724 -42.73 -2.06 27.04
CA VAL A 724 -42.69 -2.49 28.45
C VAL A 724 -43.77 -3.55 28.70
N SER A 725 -45.00 -3.33 28.22
CA SER A 725 -46.13 -4.25 28.44
C SER A 725 -45.93 -5.62 27.77
N SER A 726 -45.24 -5.66 26.63
CA SER A 726 -44.85 -6.90 25.94
C SER A 726 -43.63 -7.62 26.56
N GLY A 727 -42.99 -7.04 27.58
CA GLY A 727 -41.80 -7.59 28.23
C GLY A 727 -40.51 -7.55 27.38
N THR A 728 -40.53 -6.90 26.22
CA THR A 728 -39.34 -6.75 25.35
C THR A 728 -38.34 -5.76 25.95
N ALA A 729 -38.83 -4.71 26.59
CA ALA A 729 -38.04 -3.69 27.27
C ALA A 729 -38.23 -3.75 28.80
N SER A 730 -37.15 -3.57 29.56
CA SER A 730 -37.18 -3.44 31.01
C SER A 730 -37.62 -2.04 31.46
N SER A 731 -37.32 -1.02 30.66
CA SER A 731 -37.87 0.34 30.80
C SER A 731 -37.73 1.11 29.50
N CYS A 732 -38.66 2.04 29.28
CA CYS A 732 -38.65 2.98 28.16
C CYS A 732 -38.69 4.41 28.72
N LYS A 733 -37.89 5.33 28.16
CA LYS A 733 -37.85 6.73 28.61
C LYS A 733 -37.81 7.67 27.41
N VAL A 734 -38.73 8.62 27.36
CA VAL A 734 -38.68 9.71 26.37
C VAL A 734 -37.67 10.74 26.84
N GLY A 735 -36.70 11.08 26.00
CA GLY A 735 -35.74 12.15 26.20
C GLY A 735 -35.98 13.30 25.21
N LEU A 736 -35.62 14.51 25.63
CA LEU A 736 -35.69 15.71 24.80
C LEU A 736 -34.33 15.98 24.13
N GLU A 737 -34.35 16.50 22.92
CA GLU A 737 -33.18 17.02 22.20
C GLU A 737 -33.57 18.26 21.38
N ASN A 738 -32.59 19.12 21.06
CA ASN A 738 -32.79 20.33 20.23
C ASN A 738 -33.84 21.35 20.76
N GLU A 739 -34.03 21.46 22.07
CA GLU A 739 -35.07 22.33 22.70
C GLU A 739 -35.07 23.80 22.23
N SER A 740 -33.91 24.31 21.78
CA SER A 740 -33.76 25.66 21.22
C SER A 740 -34.43 25.87 19.86
N ASN A 741 -34.67 24.82 19.07
CA ASN A 741 -35.31 24.91 17.75
C ASN A 741 -36.38 23.81 17.58
N ARG A 742 -37.63 24.23 17.74
CA ARG A 742 -38.83 23.39 17.73
C ARG A 742 -39.14 22.69 16.40
N THR A 743 -38.46 23.04 15.31
CA THR A 743 -38.63 22.42 13.98
C THR A 743 -37.69 21.24 13.73
N LEU A 744 -36.63 21.09 14.54
CA LEU A 744 -35.78 19.90 14.55
C LEU A 744 -36.51 18.73 15.22
N ASN A 745 -35.91 17.54 15.19
CA ASN A 745 -36.38 16.41 15.99
C ASN A 745 -36.30 16.79 17.48
N ASN A 746 -37.44 16.92 18.15
CA ASN A 746 -37.51 17.43 19.54
C ASN A 746 -37.34 16.33 20.61
N ALA A 747 -37.49 15.05 20.24
CA ALA A 747 -37.51 13.95 21.20
C ALA A 747 -37.07 12.61 20.61
N PHE A 748 -36.61 11.73 21.49
CA PHE A 748 -36.27 10.33 21.21
C PHE A 748 -36.80 9.42 22.31
N LEU A 749 -36.86 8.11 22.05
CA LEU A 749 -37.21 7.10 23.06
C LEU A 749 -35.99 6.21 23.32
N ASP A 750 -35.43 6.28 24.54
CA ASP A 750 -34.42 5.34 25.01
C ASP A 750 -35.11 4.07 25.55
N ILE A 751 -34.90 2.97 24.85
CA ILE A 751 -35.46 1.64 25.13
C ILE A 751 -34.37 0.79 25.79
N SER A 752 -34.54 0.45 27.07
CA SER A 752 -33.66 -0.49 27.77
C SER A 752 -34.11 -1.92 27.47
N HIS A 753 -33.50 -2.57 26.49
CA HIS A 753 -33.86 -3.95 26.11
C HIS A 753 -33.45 -4.95 27.19
N THR A 754 -34.18 -6.07 27.30
CA THR A 754 -33.92 -7.12 28.31
C THR A 754 -32.52 -7.75 28.24
N SER A 755 -31.83 -7.66 27.10
CA SER A 755 -30.43 -8.09 26.95
C SER A 755 -29.39 -7.11 27.53
N GLY A 756 -29.80 -5.95 28.05
CA GLY A 756 -28.90 -4.90 28.55
C GLY A 756 -28.40 -3.92 27.47
N VAL A 757 -28.93 -3.98 26.25
CA VAL A 757 -28.68 -2.97 25.20
C VAL A 757 -29.67 -1.82 25.35
N ILE A 758 -29.19 -0.58 25.28
CA ILE A 758 -30.05 0.60 25.18
C ILE A 758 -30.15 1.00 23.71
N PHE A 759 -31.37 1.05 23.16
CA PHE A 759 -31.64 1.57 21.81
C PHE A 759 -32.24 2.97 21.89
N ARG A 760 -31.84 3.87 20.99
CA ARG A 760 -32.38 5.23 20.89
C ARG A 760 -33.22 5.38 19.63
N LEU A 761 -34.53 5.38 19.80
CA LEU A 761 -35.50 5.44 18.72
C LEU A 761 -35.88 6.87 18.32
N ARG A 762 -35.81 7.16 17.02
CA ARG A 762 -36.38 8.37 16.40
C ARG A 762 -37.32 8.00 15.26
N ILE A 763 -38.37 8.78 15.05
CA ILE A 763 -39.36 8.57 13.99
C ILE A 763 -38.99 9.42 12.77
N HIS A 764 -38.89 8.79 11.60
CA HIS A 764 -38.70 9.42 10.30
C HIS A 764 -40.04 9.65 9.62
N HIS A 765 -40.27 10.86 9.08
CA HIS A 765 -41.48 11.17 8.31
C HIS A 765 -41.17 12.04 7.07
N ASP A 766 -41.46 11.50 5.88
CA ASP A 766 -41.06 12.10 4.60
C ASP A 766 -41.63 13.51 4.33
N ARG A 767 -42.75 13.88 4.97
CA ARG A 767 -43.38 15.20 4.80
C ARG A 767 -42.53 16.34 5.35
N GLU A 768 -41.69 16.08 6.35
CA GLU A 768 -40.79 17.07 6.96
C GLU A 768 -39.86 17.69 5.92
N GLN A 769 -39.28 16.85 5.03
CA GLN A 769 -38.43 17.32 3.95
C GLN A 769 -39.17 18.27 3.01
N LEU A 770 -40.39 17.91 2.60
CA LEU A 770 -41.19 18.71 1.67
C LEU A 770 -41.59 20.07 2.24
N LEU A 771 -41.89 20.14 3.54
CA LEU A 771 -42.20 21.38 4.24
C LEU A 771 -40.97 22.29 4.37
N LEU A 772 -39.82 21.73 4.72
CA LEU A 772 -38.56 22.47 4.81
C LEU A 772 -38.11 23.00 3.44
N GLU A 773 -38.20 22.19 2.38
CA GLU A 773 -37.93 22.63 1.02
C GLU A 773 -38.89 23.73 0.53
N ARG A 774 -40.15 23.71 0.97
CA ARG A 774 -41.15 24.75 0.67
C ARG A 774 -40.77 26.08 1.34
N GLN A 775 -40.40 26.06 2.63
CA GLN A 775 -39.96 27.25 3.37
C GLN A 775 -38.74 27.93 2.72
N LEU A 776 -37.77 27.14 2.22
CA LEU A 776 -36.61 27.67 1.49
C LEU A 776 -37.00 28.40 0.20
N LYS A 777 -37.96 27.84 -0.55
CA LYS A 777 -38.47 28.37 -1.84
C LYS A 777 -39.42 29.57 -1.68
N GLU A 778 -39.92 29.85 -0.47
CA GLU A 778 -40.91 30.89 -0.21
C GLU A 778 -40.35 32.32 -0.42
N LYS A 779 -41.10 33.18 -1.09
CA LYS A 779 -40.72 34.57 -1.38
C LYS A 779 -41.25 35.48 -0.27
N GLY A 780 -40.37 36.04 0.54
CA GLY A 780 -40.72 36.97 1.64
C GLY A 780 -40.20 36.54 3.02
N ALA A 781 -39.82 35.27 3.21
CA ALA A 781 -39.22 34.81 4.46
C ALA A 781 -37.85 35.46 4.71
N SER A 782 -37.56 35.77 5.99
CA SER A 782 -36.31 36.42 6.40
C SER A 782 -35.08 35.52 6.17
N LEU A 783 -33.90 36.14 6.06
CA LEU A 783 -32.64 35.42 5.85
C LEU A 783 -32.34 34.43 6.99
N GLN A 784 -32.69 34.78 8.24
CA GLN A 784 -32.52 33.91 9.41
C GLN A 784 -33.39 32.65 9.31
N VAL A 785 -34.69 32.80 9.02
CA VAL A 785 -35.61 31.66 8.86
C VAL A 785 -35.16 30.73 7.72
N LYS A 786 -34.60 31.30 6.63
CA LYS A 786 -34.04 30.48 5.55
C LYS A 786 -32.76 29.75 5.94
N GLN A 787 -31.89 30.34 6.77
CA GLN A 787 -30.71 29.67 7.32
C GLN A 787 -31.10 28.54 8.28
N GLU A 788 -32.07 28.78 9.17
CA GLU A 788 -32.61 27.79 10.10
C GLU A 788 -33.29 26.62 9.37
N ALA A 789 -34.09 26.90 8.34
CA ALA A 789 -34.71 25.86 7.50
C ALA A 789 -33.65 25.04 6.74
N ALA A 790 -32.58 25.67 6.23
CA ALA A 790 -31.48 24.98 5.57
C ALA A 790 -30.71 24.07 6.54
N TYR A 791 -30.41 24.56 7.74
CA TYR A 791 -29.80 23.76 8.81
C TYR A 791 -30.69 22.56 9.17
N THR A 792 -31.97 22.80 9.41
CA THR A 792 -32.96 21.77 9.77
C THR A 792 -33.08 20.70 8.69
N LEU A 793 -33.12 21.10 7.40
CA LEU A 793 -33.13 20.17 6.26
C LEU A 793 -31.84 19.33 6.17
N SER A 794 -30.68 19.93 6.42
CA SER A 794 -29.40 19.21 6.42
C SER A 794 -29.31 18.18 7.56
N ALA A 795 -29.76 18.57 8.77
CA ALA A 795 -29.80 17.69 9.94
C ALA A 795 -30.78 16.52 9.74
N TYR A 796 -31.96 16.80 9.16
CA TYR A 796 -32.94 15.79 8.76
C TYR A 796 -32.33 14.77 7.80
N LYS A 797 -31.74 15.23 6.68
CA LYS A 797 -31.11 14.34 5.68
C LYS A 797 -30.01 13.49 6.31
N ARG A 798 -29.15 14.07 7.14
CA ARG A 798 -28.05 13.38 7.82
C ARG A 798 -28.57 12.28 8.76
N LEU A 799 -29.50 12.60 9.65
CA LEU A 799 -30.00 11.69 10.69
C LEU A 799 -30.89 10.57 10.12
N PHE A 800 -31.85 10.91 9.26
CA PHE A 800 -32.90 9.98 8.85
C PHE A 800 -32.64 9.26 7.52
N ILE A 801 -31.89 9.88 6.60
CA ILE A 801 -31.64 9.31 5.26
C ILE A 801 -30.22 8.73 5.19
N GLN A 802 -29.20 9.54 5.47
CA GLN A 802 -27.81 9.16 5.18
C GLN A 802 -27.17 8.28 6.26
N SER A 803 -27.44 8.49 7.56
CA SER A 803 -26.89 7.62 8.62
C SER A 803 -27.33 6.14 8.48
N PRO A 804 -28.62 5.81 8.23
CA PRO A 804 -29.02 4.42 8.00
C PRO A 804 -28.37 3.80 6.74
N ARG A 805 -28.28 4.54 5.64
CA ARG A 805 -27.64 4.09 4.39
C ARG A 805 -26.16 3.81 4.58
N LEU A 806 -25.43 4.73 5.21
CA LEU A 806 -24.02 4.55 5.54
C LEU A 806 -23.81 3.36 6.50
N THR A 807 -24.68 3.20 7.48
CA THR A 807 -24.64 2.07 8.42
C THR A 807 -24.79 0.73 7.69
N GLN A 808 -25.71 0.62 6.72
CA GLN A 808 -25.84 -0.57 5.88
C GLN A 808 -24.62 -0.80 4.97
N ALA A 809 -24.12 0.26 4.33
CA ALA A 809 -22.96 0.18 3.43
C ALA A 809 -21.68 -0.25 4.17
N ILE A 810 -21.32 0.43 5.26
CA ILE A 810 -20.12 0.09 6.07
C ILE A 810 -20.25 -1.31 6.69
N ARG A 811 -21.44 -1.72 7.15
CA ARG A 811 -21.68 -3.08 7.65
C ARG A 811 -21.41 -4.14 6.57
N THR A 812 -21.83 -3.88 5.33
CA THR A 812 -21.60 -4.76 4.17
C THR A 812 -20.14 -4.76 3.73
N LEU A 813 -19.45 -3.62 3.82
CA LEU A 813 -18.01 -3.54 3.56
C LEU A 813 -17.18 -4.28 4.62
N CYS A 814 -17.58 -4.25 5.90
CA CYS A 814 -16.89 -4.98 6.96
C CYS A 814 -16.99 -6.51 6.84
N THR A 815 -18.07 -7.05 6.25
CA THR A 815 -18.14 -8.50 5.96
C THR A 815 -17.33 -8.89 4.72
N ARG A 816 -17.20 -7.99 3.74
CA ARG A 816 -16.31 -8.15 2.58
C ARG A 816 -14.82 -7.95 2.92
N PHE A 817 -14.53 -7.08 3.89
CA PHE A 817 -13.20 -6.70 4.32
C PHE A 817 -13.13 -6.77 5.86
N PRO A 818 -12.85 -7.96 6.45
CA PRO A 818 -12.84 -8.19 7.89
C PRO A 818 -12.01 -7.19 8.71
N LEU A 819 -10.93 -6.66 8.12
CA LEU A 819 -9.98 -5.76 8.75
C LEU A 819 -10.32 -4.27 8.59
N LEU A 820 -11.41 -3.93 7.90
CA LEU A 820 -11.92 -2.57 7.80
C LEU A 820 -12.36 -2.03 9.16
N SER A 821 -13.17 -2.81 9.90
CA SER A 821 -13.64 -2.47 11.25
C SER A 821 -12.50 -2.14 12.23
N PRO A 822 -11.48 -3.00 12.46
CA PRO A 822 -10.37 -2.67 13.33
C PRO A 822 -9.54 -1.48 12.83
N THR A 823 -9.35 -1.34 11.51
CA THR A 823 -8.62 -0.18 10.95
C THR A 823 -9.37 1.15 11.21
N ILE A 824 -10.69 1.19 10.98
CA ILE A 824 -11.51 2.37 11.30
C ILE A 824 -11.35 2.74 12.77
N ARG A 825 -11.41 1.75 13.67
CA ARG A 825 -11.32 1.97 15.12
C ARG A 825 -9.94 2.50 15.52
N LEU A 826 -8.85 1.95 14.98
CA LEU A 826 -7.50 2.46 15.24
C LEU A 826 -7.29 3.89 14.69
N VAL A 827 -7.84 4.21 13.52
CA VAL A 827 -7.81 5.58 12.99
C VAL A 827 -8.66 6.53 13.86
N LYS A 828 -9.85 6.12 14.31
CA LYS A 828 -10.63 6.91 15.28
C LYS A 828 -9.86 7.15 16.59
N HIS A 829 -9.11 6.16 17.08
CA HIS A 829 -8.22 6.33 18.23
C HIS A 829 -7.13 7.37 17.97
N TRP A 830 -6.50 7.35 16.79
CA TRP A 830 -5.51 8.35 16.37
C TRP A 830 -6.09 9.78 16.31
N PHE A 831 -7.27 9.97 15.71
CA PHE A 831 -7.96 11.27 15.70
C PHE A 831 -8.31 11.76 17.12
N ASN A 832 -8.71 10.84 18.00
CA ASN A 832 -8.93 11.12 19.42
C ASN A 832 -7.65 11.61 20.12
N CYS A 833 -6.54 10.86 20.03
CA CYS A 833 -5.28 11.26 20.65
C CYS A 833 -4.74 12.61 20.14
N HIS A 834 -5.08 13.00 18.90
CA HIS A 834 -4.80 14.31 18.33
C HIS A 834 -5.86 15.39 18.60
N LEU A 835 -6.77 15.16 19.54
CA LEU A 835 -7.77 16.11 20.05
C LEU A 835 -8.80 16.59 19.00
N PHE A 836 -9.15 15.74 18.04
CA PHE A 836 -10.06 16.09 16.94
C PHE A 836 -11.53 15.64 17.16
N THR A 837 -11.85 14.98 18.27
CA THR A 837 -13.18 14.36 18.50
C THR A 837 -14.34 15.35 18.44
N GLY A 838 -14.14 16.61 18.83
CA GLY A 838 -15.16 17.66 18.75
C GLY A 838 -15.36 18.30 17.37
N HIS A 839 -14.47 18.04 16.40
CA HIS A 839 -14.39 18.78 15.13
C HIS A 839 -14.59 17.91 13.88
N VAL A 840 -14.33 16.60 13.97
CA VAL A 840 -14.41 15.68 12.84
C VAL A 840 -15.47 14.62 13.14
N ASN A 841 -16.53 14.59 12.33
CA ASN A 841 -17.58 13.58 12.44
C ASN A 841 -17.02 12.17 12.18
N GLU A 842 -17.47 11.18 12.95
CA GLU A 842 -16.98 9.80 12.87
C GLU A 842 -17.17 9.18 11.47
N GLU A 843 -18.24 9.57 10.78
CA GLU A 843 -18.56 9.16 9.41
C GLU A 843 -17.52 9.63 8.39
N VAL A 844 -16.90 10.80 8.59
CA VAL A 844 -15.81 11.28 7.73
C VAL A 844 -14.59 10.37 7.86
N ILE A 845 -14.28 9.94 9.09
CA ILE A 845 -13.18 9.01 9.36
C ILE A 845 -13.48 7.64 8.75
N GLU A 846 -14.71 7.14 8.88
CA GLU A 846 -15.17 5.89 8.27
C GLU A 846 -15.03 5.92 6.74
N LEU A 847 -15.44 7.00 6.08
CA LEU A 847 -15.34 7.18 4.62
C LEU A 847 -13.88 7.28 4.14
N VAL A 848 -13.03 8.02 4.87
CA VAL A 848 -11.59 8.13 4.58
C VAL A 848 -10.90 6.77 4.66
N VAL A 849 -11.22 5.93 5.65
CA VAL A 849 -10.65 4.58 5.75
C VAL A 849 -11.25 3.63 4.70
N ALA A 850 -12.57 3.68 4.47
CA ALA A 850 -13.24 2.86 3.45
C ALA A 850 -12.60 3.07 2.06
N ARG A 851 -12.26 4.31 1.72
CA ARG A 851 -11.54 4.69 0.48
C ARG A 851 -10.21 3.95 0.27
N VAL A 852 -9.51 3.57 1.34
CA VAL A 852 -8.24 2.82 1.28
C VAL A 852 -8.48 1.34 0.98
N PHE A 853 -9.62 0.78 1.39
CA PHE A 853 -9.99 -0.61 1.12
C PHE A 853 -10.65 -0.81 -0.25
N THR A 854 -11.56 0.09 -0.65
CA THR A 854 -12.36 -0.06 -1.88
C THR A 854 -11.61 0.36 -3.14
N GLN A 855 -10.72 1.35 -3.05
CA GLN A 855 -9.94 1.88 -4.18
C GLN A 855 -8.41 1.92 -3.84
N PRO A 856 -7.77 0.77 -3.57
CA PRO A 856 -6.48 0.67 -2.86
C PRO A 856 -5.22 1.09 -3.65
N TYR A 857 -5.34 1.41 -4.94
CA TYR A 857 -4.21 1.74 -5.81
C TYR A 857 -3.36 2.90 -5.25
N PRO A 858 -2.01 2.82 -5.28
CA PRO A 858 -1.17 1.90 -6.05
C PRO A 858 -0.95 0.50 -5.44
N TRP A 859 -1.52 0.19 -4.27
CA TRP A 859 -1.41 -1.13 -3.63
C TRP A 859 -2.63 -2.02 -3.89
N ASN A 860 -2.66 -3.22 -3.29
CA ASN A 860 -3.87 -4.03 -3.11
C ASN A 860 -4.61 -3.64 -1.82
N THR A 861 -5.84 -4.12 -1.65
CA THR A 861 -6.62 -3.96 -0.41
C THR A 861 -5.78 -4.35 0.83
N PRO A 862 -5.82 -3.59 1.93
CA PRO A 862 -5.07 -3.93 3.15
C PRO A 862 -5.48 -5.27 3.76
N SER A 863 -4.47 -6.05 4.16
CA SER A 863 -4.59 -7.39 4.77
C SER A 863 -4.06 -7.43 6.21
N SER A 864 -3.81 -6.26 6.80
CA SER A 864 -3.49 -6.02 8.22
C SER A 864 -3.97 -4.64 8.67
N VAL A 865 -4.15 -4.47 9.99
CA VAL A 865 -4.52 -3.18 10.59
C VAL A 865 -3.40 -2.16 10.44
N MET A 866 -2.13 -2.57 10.66
CA MET A 866 -0.94 -1.75 10.41
C MET A 866 -0.97 -1.12 9.01
N VAL A 867 -1.11 -1.94 7.96
CA VAL A 867 -1.09 -1.45 6.58
C VAL A 867 -2.31 -0.58 6.27
N GLY A 868 -3.50 -0.93 6.77
CA GLY A 868 -4.70 -0.12 6.60
C GLY A 868 -4.55 1.26 7.25
N PHE A 869 -4.03 1.31 8.47
CA PHE A 869 -3.78 2.52 9.24
C PHE A 869 -2.72 3.40 8.57
N LEU A 870 -1.53 2.85 8.29
CA LEU A 870 -0.42 3.60 7.69
C LEU A 870 -0.75 4.09 6.27
N ARG A 871 -1.52 3.32 5.47
CA ARG A 871 -2.01 3.81 4.16
C ARG A 871 -3.08 4.90 4.29
N THR A 872 -3.88 4.89 5.36
CA THR A 872 -4.81 5.99 5.66
C THR A 872 -4.05 7.27 5.98
N LEU A 873 -3.02 7.22 6.84
CA LEU A 873 -2.15 8.36 7.10
C LEU A 873 -1.38 8.81 5.84
N HIS A 874 -0.93 7.87 5.02
CA HIS A 874 -0.29 8.16 3.73
C HIS A 874 -1.23 8.92 2.78
N PHE A 875 -2.51 8.54 2.71
CA PHE A 875 -3.54 9.25 1.96
C PHE A 875 -3.75 10.67 2.52
N LEU A 876 -4.03 10.80 3.83
CA LEU A 876 -4.24 12.11 4.49
C LEU A 876 -3.03 13.05 4.38
N SER A 877 -1.80 12.51 4.30
CA SER A 877 -0.58 13.30 4.11
C SER A 877 -0.45 13.93 2.72
N ARG A 878 -1.15 13.39 1.71
CA ARG A 878 -1.06 13.79 0.30
C ARG A 878 -2.33 14.42 -0.25
N TRP A 879 -3.48 14.14 0.34
CA TRP A 879 -4.76 14.67 -0.13
C TRP A 879 -4.80 16.19 0.02
N ASP A 880 -4.78 16.90 -1.11
CA ASP A 880 -5.08 18.32 -1.18
C ASP A 880 -6.60 18.53 -1.26
N TRP A 881 -7.23 18.54 -0.10
CA TRP A 881 -8.67 18.80 0.06
C TRP A 881 -9.11 20.19 -0.43
N GLN A 882 -8.18 21.11 -0.76
CA GLN A 882 -8.53 22.41 -1.35
C GLN A 882 -8.89 22.27 -2.82
N GLN A 883 -8.16 21.43 -3.56
CA GLN A 883 -8.29 21.24 -5.01
C GLN A 883 -9.05 19.96 -5.40
N ASP A 884 -8.98 18.90 -4.60
CA ASP A 884 -9.56 17.59 -4.92
C ASP A 884 -10.64 17.14 -3.91
N PRO A 885 -11.86 16.79 -4.36
CA PRO A 885 -12.87 16.17 -3.51
C PRO A 885 -12.52 14.71 -3.20
N LEU A 886 -12.83 14.25 -1.99
CA LEU A 886 -12.84 12.82 -1.68
C LEU A 886 -14.13 12.20 -2.22
N ILE A 887 -13.98 11.21 -3.11
CA ILE A 887 -15.09 10.41 -3.66
C ILE A 887 -14.83 8.95 -3.30
N VAL A 888 -15.80 8.30 -2.64
CA VAL A 888 -15.70 6.93 -2.12
C VAL A 888 -16.72 6.01 -2.79
N ASP A 889 -16.25 4.94 -3.40
CA ASP A 889 -17.07 3.85 -3.92
C ASP A 889 -17.39 2.86 -2.78
N LEU A 890 -18.60 2.89 -2.20
CA LEU A 890 -18.99 2.03 -1.06
C LEU A 890 -19.66 0.73 -1.49
N CYS A 891 -20.57 0.78 -2.47
CA CYS A 891 -21.32 -0.38 -2.96
C CYS A 891 -20.66 -1.03 -4.19
N GLY A 892 -19.73 -0.35 -4.86
CA GLY A 892 -19.16 -0.80 -6.14
C GLY A 892 -19.94 -0.27 -7.37
N GLU A 893 -20.85 0.68 -7.17
CA GLU A 893 -21.78 1.19 -8.18
C GLU A 893 -21.37 2.59 -8.70
N LEU A 894 -20.23 3.14 -8.27
CA LEU A 894 -19.78 4.48 -8.64
C LEU A 894 -19.46 4.59 -10.16
N ASP A 895 -20.30 5.33 -10.88
CA ASP A 895 -20.18 5.57 -12.32
C ASP A 895 -19.47 6.90 -12.67
N GLN A 896 -19.13 7.05 -13.96
CA GLN A 896 -18.42 8.25 -14.44
C GLN A 896 -19.27 9.52 -14.40
N ASP A 897 -20.59 9.41 -14.54
CA ASP A 897 -21.46 10.59 -14.59
C ASP A 897 -21.77 11.11 -13.18
N THR A 898 -21.85 10.24 -12.17
CA THR A 898 -21.84 10.64 -10.75
C THR A 898 -20.52 11.30 -10.38
N ILE A 899 -19.37 10.74 -10.77
CA ILE A 899 -18.04 11.36 -10.51
C ILE A 899 -17.97 12.79 -11.11
N LYS A 900 -18.44 12.99 -12.34
CA LYS A 900 -18.51 14.32 -12.96
C LYS A 900 -19.48 15.24 -12.23
N ALA A 901 -20.68 14.77 -11.87
CA ALA A 901 -21.66 15.57 -11.13
C ALA A 901 -21.12 16.03 -9.77
N VAL A 902 -20.47 15.13 -9.04
CA VAL A 902 -19.81 15.39 -7.75
C VAL A 902 -18.67 16.42 -7.90
N ARG A 903 -17.81 16.28 -8.92
CA ARG A 903 -16.76 17.29 -9.22
C ARG A 903 -17.36 18.66 -9.58
N THR A 904 -18.45 18.69 -10.35
CA THR A 904 -19.15 19.95 -10.67
C THR A 904 -19.72 20.62 -9.43
N ARG A 905 -20.31 19.85 -8.49
CA ARG A 905 -20.77 20.36 -7.18
C ARG A 905 -19.60 20.89 -6.34
N PHE A 906 -18.48 20.19 -6.30
CA PHE A 906 -17.28 20.63 -5.59
C PHE A 906 -16.77 21.98 -6.12
N SER A 907 -16.63 22.13 -7.44
CA SER A 907 -16.24 23.41 -8.06
C SER A 907 -17.25 24.53 -7.79
N GLY A 908 -18.55 24.21 -7.73
CA GLY A 908 -19.60 25.14 -7.32
C GLY A 908 -19.47 25.58 -5.86
N TRP A 909 -19.16 24.66 -4.94
CA TRP A 909 -18.89 25.01 -3.55
C TRP A 909 -17.63 25.86 -3.39
N ARG A 910 -16.56 25.56 -4.14
CA ARG A 910 -15.30 26.33 -4.11
C ARG A 910 -15.41 27.72 -4.73
N SER A 911 -16.37 27.96 -5.64
CA SER A 911 -16.64 29.31 -6.16
C SER A 911 -17.55 30.14 -5.24
N ILE A 912 -18.45 29.48 -4.48
CA ILE A 912 -19.29 30.14 -3.46
C ILE A 912 -18.48 30.47 -2.20
N ASP A 913 -17.63 29.55 -1.74
CA ASP A 913 -16.80 29.70 -0.54
C ASP A 913 -15.31 29.43 -0.86
N PRO A 914 -14.62 30.38 -1.54
CA PRO A 914 -13.20 30.28 -1.85
C PRO A 914 -12.31 30.41 -0.60
N ALA A 915 -12.82 31.00 0.48
CA ALA A 915 -12.13 31.06 1.76
C ALA A 915 -12.10 29.69 2.46
N MET A 916 -13.09 28.82 2.16
CA MET A 916 -13.36 27.54 2.82
C MET A 916 -13.68 27.74 4.31
N ASN A 917 -14.55 28.72 4.60
CA ASN A 917 -15.03 28.98 5.95
C ASN A 917 -16.08 27.96 6.37
N THR A 918 -17.02 27.61 5.49
CA THR A 918 -18.19 26.77 5.80
C THR A 918 -17.97 25.27 5.57
N VAL A 919 -17.21 24.92 4.53
CA VAL A 919 -16.95 23.54 4.08
C VAL A 919 -15.46 23.39 3.73
N ALA A 920 -14.65 22.99 4.72
CA ALA A 920 -13.24 22.69 4.48
C ALA A 920 -13.07 21.38 3.69
N LEU A 921 -13.61 20.27 4.20
CA LEU A 921 -13.56 18.96 3.56
C LEU A 921 -14.82 18.71 2.71
N PHE A 922 -14.64 18.18 1.51
CA PHE A 922 -15.73 17.71 0.65
C PHE A 922 -15.57 16.20 0.46
N VAL A 923 -16.57 15.44 0.93
CA VAL A 923 -16.53 13.97 1.06
C VAL A 923 -17.83 13.38 0.55
N ALA A 924 -17.80 12.86 -0.67
CA ALA A 924 -18.94 12.26 -1.36
C ALA A 924 -18.79 10.74 -1.51
N SER A 925 -19.91 10.07 -1.74
CA SER A 925 -19.96 8.65 -2.07
C SER A 925 -21.03 8.36 -3.13
N ASP A 926 -21.05 7.15 -3.65
CA ASP A 926 -22.12 6.61 -4.49
C ASP A 926 -23.52 6.73 -3.84
N ILE A 927 -23.64 6.54 -2.52
CA ILE A 927 -24.91 6.73 -1.78
C ILE A 927 -25.20 8.18 -1.37
N ASP A 928 -24.20 9.07 -1.44
CA ASP A 928 -24.29 10.47 -1.03
C ASP A 928 -23.47 11.40 -1.95
N PRO A 929 -24.07 11.83 -3.08
CA PRO A 929 -23.39 12.66 -4.06
C PRO A 929 -23.48 14.17 -3.74
N ASP A 930 -24.08 14.56 -2.60
CA ASP A 930 -24.13 15.97 -2.15
C ASP A 930 -22.77 16.40 -1.56
N GLY A 931 -22.01 15.47 -0.97
CA GLY A 931 -20.59 15.65 -0.58
C GLY A 931 -20.31 16.54 0.64
N VAL A 932 -21.35 17.13 1.23
CA VAL A 932 -21.25 18.05 2.38
C VAL A 932 -22.05 17.59 3.60
N THR A 933 -22.80 16.48 3.52
CA THR A 933 -23.67 15.96 4.60
C THR A 933 -22.97 15.86 5.96
N TRP A 934 -21.71 15.43 5.95
CA TRP A 934 -20.90 15.18 7.14
C TRP A 934 -19.90 16.30 7.44
N THR A 935 -19.85 17.36 6.63
CA THR A 935 -18.81 18.40 6.70
C THR A 935 -19.30 19.84 6.68
N HIS A 936 -20.59 20.06 6.45
CA HIS A 936 -21.22 21.38 6.47
C HIS A 936 -21.28 21.97 7.89
N TYR A 937 -21.22 23.31 8.01
CA TYR A 937 -21.16 24.06 9.26
C TYR A 937 -19.86 23.81 10.07
N GLU A 938 -18.70 24.02 9.43
CA GLU A 938 -17.40 24.07 10.11
C GLU A 938 -17.01 22.75 10.82
N MET A 939 -17.35 21.58 10.25
CA MET A 939 -17.02 20.26 10.83
C MET A 939 -16.23 19.36 9.87
N PRO A 940 -14.91 19.56 9.66
CA PRO A 940 -14.02 20.37 10.48
C PRO A 940 -13.83 21.82 10.00
N PRO A 941 -13.39 22.74 10.89
CA PRO A 941 -12.88 24.05 10.50
C PRO A 941 -11.60 23.91 9.68
N LYS A 942 -11.32 24.89 8.81
CA LYS A 942 -10.13 24.92 7.95
C LYS A 942 -8.80 24.69 8.69
N VAL A 943 -8.67 25.25 9.89
CA VAL A 943 -7.47 25.10 10.76
C VAL A 943 -7.29 23.65 11.19
N VAL A 944 -8.38 22.95 11.52
CA VAL A 944 -8.38 21.55 11.93
C VAL A 944 -8.07 20.64 10.74
N ALA A 945 -8.66 20.90 9.57
CA ALA A 945 -8.34 20.19 8.32
C ALA A 945 -6.85 20.33 7.94
N ALA A 946 -6.29 21.54 8.07
CA ALA A 946 -4.87 21.78 7.85
C ALA A 946 -3.99 21.03 8.87
N ARG A 947 -4.34 21.06 10.17
CA ARG A 947 -3.60 20.36 11.24
C ARG A 947 -3.64 18.84 11.08
N MET A 948 -4.77 18.27 10.69
CA MET A 948 -4.90 16.85 10.34
C MET A 948 -3.89 16.46 9.24
N SER A 949 -3.81 17.24 8.15
CA SER A 949 -2.84 17.01 7.08
C SER A 949 -1.39 17.20 7.52
N THR A 950 -1.06 18.14 8.42
CA THR A 950 0.32 18.31 8.92
C THR A 950 0.75 17.17 9.85
N LEU A 951 -0.13 16.71 10.75
CA LEU A 951 0.15 15.56 11.62
C LEU A 951 0.31 14.28 10.80
N ALA A 952 -0.54 14.04 9.79
CA ALA A 952 -0.38 12.92 8.88
C ALA A 952 0.94 12.97 8.08
N LYS A 953 1.39 14.16 7.65
CA LYS A 953 2.72 14.35 7.05
C LYS A 953 3.86 14.06 8.04
N GLY A 954 3.72 14.47 9.30
CA GLY A 954 4.65 14.16 10.38
C GLY A 954 4.78 12.66 10.63
N ALA A 955 3.67 11.95 10.80
CA ALA A 955 3.62 10.50 11.00
C ALA A 955 4.26 9.74 9.81
N VAL A 956 3.94 10.10 8.57
CA VAL A 956 4.53 9.48 7.37
C VAL A 956 6.04 9.77 7.24
N LYS A 957 6.51 10.92 7.75
CA LYS A 957 7.94 11.23 7.83
C LYS A 957 8.63 10.34 8.88
N LEU A 958 8.07 10.26 10.09
CA LEU A 958 8.56 9.42 11.19
C LEU A 958 8.71 7.95 10.78
N VAL A 959 7.68 7.39 10.11
CA VAL A 959 7.69 6.01 9.57
C VAL A 959 8.81 5.80 8.54
N ARG A 960 9.14 6.81 7.73
CA ARG A 960 10.24 6.71 6.75
C ARG A 960 11.62 6.80 7.42
N GLU A 961 11.76 7.62 8.46
CA GLU A 961 13.04 7.89 9.12
C GLU A 961 13.43 6.78 10.10
N ASN A 962 12.48 6.32 10.93
CA ASN A 962 12.72 5.29 11.95
C ASN A 962 12.50 3.86 11.41
N GLY A 963 11.61 3.68 10.43
CA GLY A 963 11.37 2.40 9.77
C GLY A 963 11.12 1.26 10.76
N ALA A 964 12.05 0.28 10.79
CA ALA A 964 11.94 -0.91 11.63
C ALA A 964 12.21 -0.68 13.13
N THR A 965 12.68 0.51 13.54
CA THR A 965 12.96 0.86 14.95
C THR A 965 11.98 1.90 15.50
N LEU A 966 10.79 2.01 14.90
CA LEU A 966 9.74 2.94 15.29
C LEU A 966 8.97 2.43 16.50
N ASP A 967 8.89 3.20 17.59
CA ASP A 967 7.84 2.99 18.59
C ASP A 967 6.50 3.43 18.01
N VAL A 968 5.55 2.50 17.93
CA VAL A 968 4.18 2.77 17.45
C VAL A 968 3.47 3.82 18.31
N SER A 969 3.84 3.95 19.59
CA SER A 969 3.30 4.94 20.53
C SER A 969 3.50 6.38 20.06
N ASP A 970 4.65 6.69 19.44
CA ASP A 970 4.97 8.03 18.91
C ASP A 970 3.95 8.50 17.86
N LEU A 971 3.34 7.57 17.11
CA LEU A 971 2.31 7.89 16.12
C LEU A 971 1.00 8.39 16.75
N PHE A 972 0.77 8.12 18.05
CA PHE A 972 -0.41 8.53 18.79
C PHE A 972 -0.13 9.69 19.77
N HIS A 973 1.12 10.15 19.91
CA HIS A 973 1.43 11.31 20.74
C HIS A 973 1.20 12.62 19.98
N THR A 974 0.37 13.50 20.53
CA THR A 974 0.06 14.80 19.92
C THR A 974 1.03 15.89 20.36
N SER A 975 1.49 16.72 19.40
CA SER A 975 2.25 17.92 19.73
C SER A 975 1.29 18.99 20.27
N LEU A 976 1.52 19.39 21.52
CA LEU A 976 0.75 20.43 22.22
C LEU A 976 1.31 21.85 21.99
N ALA A 977 2.51 21.97 21.44
CA ALA A 977 3.20 23.25 21.21
C ALA A 977 2.43 24.34 20.41
N PRO A 978 1.54 24.04 19.45
CA PRO A 978 0.86 25.08 18.67
C PRO A 978 -0.50 25.51 19.28
N TYR A 979 -0.74 25.27 20.57
CA TYR A 979 -1.94 25.74 21.29
C TYR A 979 -1.59 26.94 22.19
N ASP A 980 -2.54 27.88 22.34
CA ASP A 980 -2.32 29.09 23.16
C ASP A 980 -2.43 28.78 24.66
N PHE A 981 -3.26 27.79 25.02
CA PHE A 981 -3.38 27.30 26.39
C PHE A 981 -3.87 25.86 26.43
N ILE A 982 -3.59 25.20 27.55
CA ILE A 982 -3.91 23.80 27.83
C ILE A 982 -4.58 23.72 29.20
N ILE A 983 -5.66 22.96 29.29
CA ILE A 983 -6.44 22.70 30.50
C ILE A 983 -6.26 21.22 30.81
N ASN A 984 -5.61 20.92 31.94
CA ASN A 984 -5.43 19.57 32.44
C ASN A 984 -6.61 19.20 33.35
N LEU A 985 -7.17 18.01 33.16
CA LEU A 985 -8.32 17.48 33.87
C LEU A 985 -7.89 16.45 34.93
N ARG A 986 -8.66 16.31 36.01
CA ARG A 986 -8.32 15.45 37.15
C ARG A 986 -8.59 13.96 36.86
N SER A 987 -7.54 13.29 36.40
CA SER A 987 -7.47 11.84 36.12
C SER A 987 -8.05 10.92 37.22
N LYS A 988 -7.91 11.28 38.50
CA LYS A 988 -8.50 10.52 39.65
C LYS A 988 -10.03 10.44 39.65
N SER A 989 -10.70 11.25 38.83
CA SER A 989 -12.16 11.25 38.64
C SER A 989 -12.62 10.33 37.49
N LEU A 990 -11.67 9.88 36.67
CA LEU A 990 -11.90 9.21 35.38
C LEU A 990 -11.33 7.78 35.35
N HIS A 991 -10.27 7.52 36.11
CA HIS A 991 -9.55 6.23 36.13
C HIS A 991 -9.56 5.55 37.50
N ASP A 992 -10.75 5.23 38.02
CA ASP A 992 -10.83 4.30 39.15
C ASP A 992 -10.59 2.87 38.65
N ARG A 993 -9.58 2.20 39.21
CA ARG A 993 -9.18 0.83 38.80
C ARG A 993 -10.36 -0.14 39.03
N PRO A 994 -10.51 -1.20 38.21
CA PRO A 994 -11.58 -2.17 38.40
C PRO A 994 -11.37 -2.95 39.70
N THR A 995 -11.98 -2.48 40.79
CA THR A 995 -12.15 -3.24 42.02
C THR A 995 -13.11 -4.40 41.74
N SER A 996 -12.51 -5.53 41.36
CA SER A 996 -13.02 -6.90 41.51
C SER A 996 -14.55 -7.06 41.37
N LEU A 997 -15.01 -7.43 40.17
CA LEU A 997 -16.38 -7.88 39.83
C LEU A 997 -17.24 -8.27 41.05
N SER A 998 -18.04 -7.31 41.55
CA SER A 998 -18.93 -7.53 42.67
C SER A 998 -19.96 -8.60 42.32
N LYS A 999 -19.91 -9.75 43.01
CA LYS A 999 -20.75 -10.94 42.79
C LYS A 999 -22.27 -10.72 42.91
N TYR A 1000 -22.72 -9.52 43.26
CA TYR A 1000 -24.11 -9.18 43.59
C TYR A 1000 -24.66 -8.17 42.59
N LYS A 1001 -25.65 -8.59 41.77
CA LYS A 1001 -26.30 -7.75 40.74
C LYS A 1001 -26.73 -6.36 41.25
N ASN A 1002 -27.20 -6.32 42.50
CA ASN A 1002 -27.77 -5.14 43.16
C ASN A 1002 -26.75 -4.00 43.31
N LEU A 1003 -25.46 -4.32 43.54
CA LEU A 1003 -24.40 -3.33 43.69
C LEU A 1003 -23.93 -2.78 42.33
N ASN A 1004 -24.00 -3.62 41.29
CA ASN A 1004 -23.60 -3.22 39.94
C ASN A 1004 -24.50 -2.09 39.40
N GLU A 1005 -25.82 -2.12 39.66
CA GLU A 1005 -26.71 -1.04 39.18
C GLU A 1005 -26.41 0.34 39.79
N LEU A 1006 -25.95 0.39 41.04
CA LEU A 1006 -25.59 1.64 41.73
C LEU A 1006 -24.23 2.17 41.24
N ASN A 1007 -23.21 1.32 41.20
CA ASN A 1007 -21.88 1.71 40.69
C ASN A 1007 -21.94 2.10 39.20
N ASN A 1008 -22.73 1.38 38.38
CA ASN A 1008 -22.89 1.70 36.96
C ASN A 1008 -23.54 3.07 36.73
N LYS A 1009 -24.50 3.47 37.57
CA LYS A 1009 -25.11 4.82 37.49
C LYS A 1009 -24.09 5.92 37.83
N ALA A 1010 -23.25 5.70 38.84
CA ALA A 1010 -22.20 6.65 39.22
C ALA A 1010 -21.12 6.83 38.13
N GLN A 1011 -20.55 5.73 37.61
CA GLN A 1011 -19.56 5.79 36.52
C GLN A 1011 -20.14 6.38 35.23
N THR A 1012 -21.37 6.00 34.84
CA THR A 1012 -22.03 6.54 33.63
C THR A 1012 -22.36 8.03 33.78
N ALA A 1013 -22.59 8.51 35.02
CA ALA A 1013 -22.74 9.95 35.28
C ALA A 1013 -21.41 10.69 35.11
N GLN A 1014 -20.31 10.18 35.71
CA GLN A 1014 -18.98 10.80 35.64
C GLN A 1014 -18.45 10.94 34.20
N LEU A 1015 -18.55 9.88 33.39
CA LEU A 1015 -18.07 9.90 32.00
C LEU A 1015 -18.77 10.96 31.12
N LYS A 1016 -20.05 11.25 31.39
CA LYS A 1016 -20.79 12.30 30.67
C LYS A 1016 -20.38 13.71 31.07
N VAL A 1017 -19.76 13.93 32.23
CA VAL A 1017 -19.41 15.27 32.73
C VAL A 1017 -18.44 15.98 31.80
N VAL A 1018 -17.38 15.30 31.32
CA VAL A 1018 -16.37 15.92 30.44
C VAL A 1018 -16.98 16.37 29.10
N ARG A 1019 -17.81 15.52 28.47
CA ARG A 1019 -18.51 15.87 27.22
C ARG A 1019 -19.51 17.02 27.41
N SER A 1020 -20.25 17.05 28.53
CA SER A 1020 -21.14 18.18 28.85
C SER A 1020 -20.35 19.46 29.11
N PHE A 1021 -19.30 19.40 29.93
CA PHE A 1021 -18.43 20.53 30.23
C PHE A 1021 -17.85 21.17 28.96
N VAL A 1022 -17.32 20.36 28.03
CA VAL A 1022 -16.83 20.87 26.74
C VAL A 1022 -17.94 21.48 25.89
N ARG A 1023 -19.14 20.88 25.86
CA ARG A 1023 -20.31 21.47 25.18
C ARG A 1023 -20.69 22.83 25.78
N ASP A 1024 -20.66 22.96 27.11
CA ASP A 1024 -20.98 24.22 27.80
C ASP A 1024 -19.91 25.28 27.50
N LEU A 1025 -18.62 24.92 27.51
CA LEU A 1025 -17.53 25.79 27.07
C LEU A 1025 -17.67 26.25 25.61
N GLN A 1026 -18.05 25.34 24.71
CA GLN A 1026 -18.33 25.68 23.31
C GLN A 1026 -19.54 26.62 23.20
N ALA A 1027 -20.63 26.37 23.94
CA ALA A 1027 -21.80 27.24 23.95
C ALA A 1027 -21.49 28.66 24.45
N CYS A 1028 -20.62 28.80 25.46
CA CYS A 1028 -20.21 30.09 26.01
C CYS A 1028 -19.16 30.83 25.17
N PHE A 1029 -18.14 30.15 24.65
CA PHE A 1029 -16.93 30.82 24.12
C PHE A 1029 -16.55 30.49 22.67
N SER A 1030 -17.27 29.61 21.95
CA SER A 1030 -16.96 29.20 20.56
C SER A 1030 -16.63 30.36 19.58
N PRO A 1031 -17.30 31.53 19.59
CA PRO A 1031 -16.94 32.64 18.70
C PRO A 1031 -15.50 33.16 18.87
N ASN A 1032 -14.92 32.95 20.06
CA ASN A 1032 -13.65 33.52 20.50
C ASN A 1032 -12.55 32.46 20.70
N ILE A 1033 -12.93 31.24 21.05
CA ILE A 1033 -12.01 30.13 21.39
C ILE A 1033 -12.43 28.87 20.64
N LEU A 1034 -11.48 28.26 19.94
CA LEU A 1034 -11.60 26.92 19.37
C LEU A 1034 -11.01 25.89 20.36
N PHE A 1035 -11.87 25.09 21.00
CA PHE A 1035 -11.47 24.05 21.95
C PHE A 1035 -11.25 22.70 21.29
N PHE A 1036 -10.13 22.04 21.59
CA PHE A 1036 -9.72 20.74 21.08
C PHE A 1036 -9.68 19.72 22.22
N HIS A 1037 -10.32 18.57 22.03
CA HIS A 1037 -10.39 17.52 23.04
C HIS A 1037 -10.43 16.13 22.41
N GLY A 1038 -9.94 15.14 23.15
CA GLY A 1038 -10.11 13.73 22.82
C GLY A 1038 -11.44 13.17 23.34
N ASP A 1039 -11.48 11.86 23.57
CA ASP A 1039 -12.55 11.19 24.28
C ASP A 1039 -12.42 11.31 25.80
N GLU A 1040 -13.27 10.59 26.53
CA GLU A 1040 -13.40 10.64 27.99
C GLU A 1040 -12.18 10.07 28.76
N HIS A 1041 -11.15 9.58 28.07
CA HIS A 1041 -9.87 9.17 28.65
C HIS A 1041 -8.72 10.12 28.31
N CYS A 1042 -9.00 11.23 27.63
CA CYS A 1042 -8.03 12.28 27.39
C CYS A 1042 -8.12 13.30 28.54
N ASP A 1043 -7.12 13.29 29.42
CA ASP A 1043 -7.02 14.24 30.54
C ASP A 1043 -6.66 15.68 30.10
N VAL A 1044 -6.69 15.98 28.79
CA VAL A 1044 -6.18 17.23 28.20
C VAL A 1044 -7.21 17.88 27.27
N LEU A 1045 -7.49 19.15 27.50
CA LEU A 1045 -8.34 20.04 26.69
C LEU A 1045 -7.49 21.24 26.26
N ALA A 1046 -7.31 21.47 24.96
CA ALA A 1046 -6.44 22.54 24.45
C ALA A 1046 -7.23 23.65 23.74
N GLY A 1047 -6.76 24.89 23.83
CA GLY A 1047 -7.45 26.07 23.29
C GLY A 1047 -6.65 26.85 22.25
N LEU A 1048 -7.37 27.45 21.29
CA LEU A 1048 -6.85 28.47 20.37
C LEU A 1048 -7.76 29.70 20.38
N TRP A 1049 -7.17 30.88 20.53
CA TRP A 1049 -7.87 32.16 20.37
C TRP A 1049 -8.10 32.47 18.90
N ASN A 1050 -9.30 32.94 18.56
CA ASN A 1050 -9.62 33.40 17.21
C ASN A 1050 -8.82 34.69 16.89
N PRO A 1051 -7.94 34.71 15.87
CA PRO A 1051 -7.13 35.89 15.54
C PRO A 1051 -7.94 37.13 15.11
N GLN A 1052 -9.24 36.96 14.83
CA GLN A 1052 -10.14 38.08 14.56
C GLN A 1052 -10.74 38.71 15.83
N THR A 1053 -10.72 38.01 16.98
CA THR A 1053 -11.24 38.53 18.27
C THR A 1053 -10.14 39.08 19.17
N THR A 1054 -8.88 38.72 18.93
CA THR A 1054 -7.72 39.24 19.66
C THR A 1054 -7.26 40.62 19.22
N LYS A 1055 -7.66 41.10 18.04
CA LYS A 1055 -7.37 42.46 17.56
C LYS A 1055 -8.19 43.50 18.35
N PRO A 1056 -7.62 44.68 18.68
CA PRO A 1056 -8.38 45.80 19.24
C PRO A 1056 -9.57 46.16 18.36
N LYS A 1057 -10.71 46.48 18.98
CA LYS A 1057 -11.94 46.92 18.32
C LYS A 1057 -12.62 48.02 19.14
N ASN A 1058 -13.27 48.94 18.45
CA ASN A 1058 -14.15 49.91 19.11
C ASN A 1058 -15.23 49.20 19.93
N TRP A 1059 -15.44 49.65 21.16
CA TRP A 1059 -16.45 49.09 22.05
C TRP A 1059 -17.86 49.22 21.47
N SER A 1060 -18.67 48.16 21.58
CA SER A 1060 -20.08 48.20 21.18
C SER A 1060 -20.92 47.20 21.97
N LEU A 1061 -22.21 47.49 22.11
CA LEU A 1061 -23.21 46.62 22.75
C LEU A 1061 -23.41 45.26 22.03
N LYS A 1062 -22.81 45.07 20.84
CA LYS A 1062 -22.85 43.81 20.08
C LYS A 1062 -21.66 42.88 20.38
N LEU A 1063 -20.73 43.29 21.27
CA LEU A 1063 -19.65 42.44 21.73
C LEU A 1063 -20.18 41.41 22.73
N THR A 1064 -20.15 40.13 22.36
CA THR A 1064 -20.67 39.00 23.14
C THR A 1064 -19.61 38.32 24.02
N TYR A 1065 -18.54 39.03 24.37
CA TYR A 1065 -17.39 38.45 25.08
C TYR A 1065 -16.74 39.41 26.09
N SER A 1066 -16.11 38.82 27.10
CA SER A 1066 -15.38 39.55 28.15
C SER A 1066 -14.24 40.36 27.53
N SER A 1067 -14.22 41.67 27.81
CA SER A 1067 -13.32 42.63 27.19
C SER A 1067 -12.72 43.59 28.21
N SER A 1068 -11.55 44.11 27.89
CA SER A 1068 -10.76 45.04 28.68
C SER A 1068 -10.33 46.24 27.81
N PRO A 1069 -10.14 47.45 28.38
CA PRO A 1069 -9.58 48.57 27.63
C PRO A 1069 -8.18 48.24 27.09
N SER A 1070 -7.87 48.64 25.86
CA SER A 1070 -6.51 48.47 25.33
C SER A 1070 -5.53 49.39 26.07
N ILE A 1071 -4.43 48.84 26.59
CA ILE A 1071 -3.34 49.60 27.21
C ILE A 1071 -2.09 49.43 26.35
N LEU A 1072 -1.69 50.50 25.65
CA LEU A 1072 -0.42 50.63 24.94
C LEU A 1072 0.33 51.81 25.55
N ASP A 1073 1.59 51.59 25.94
CA ASP A 1073 2.56 52.60 26.40
C ASP A 1073 2.16 53.49 27.59
N GLY A 1074 1.46 52.94 28.59
CA GLY A 1074 1.28 53.57 29.92
C GLY A 1074 0.39 54.82 29.98
N THR A 1075 0.12 55.47 28.85
CA THR A 1075 -0.89 56.52 28.70
C THR A 1075 -2.18 55.92 28.18
N ARG A 1076 -3.28 56.08 28.93
CA ARG A 1076 -4.62 55.77 28.42
C ARG A 1076 -4.91 56.67 27.21
N LYS A 1077 -5.04 56.10 26.02
CA LYS A 1077 -5.72 56.80 24.93
C LYS A 1077 -7.20 56.91 25.27
N GLU A 1078 -7.81 58.03 24.91
CA GLU A 1078 -9.26 58.26 25.07
C GLU A 1078 -10.08 57.57 23.95
N ASP A 1079 -9.41 56.99 22.96
CA ASP A 1079 -10.02 56.16 21.93
C ASP A 1079 -10.57 54.87 22.55
N GLY A 1080 -11.88 54.66 22.43
CA GLY A 1080 -12.64 53.55 23.05
C GLY A 1080 -12.39 52.16 22.46
N GLU A 1081 -11.14 51.80 22.20
CA GLU A 1081 -10.72 50.47 21.77
C GLU A 1081 -10.63 49.50 22.95
N VAL A 1082 -11.23 48.33 22.77
CA VAL A 1082 -11.19 47.21 23.72
C VAL A 1082 -10.57 45.98 23.07
N THR A 1083 -9.89 45.19 23.90
CA THR A 1083 -9.32 43.88 23.58
C THR A 1083 -10.02 42.78 24.37
N ILE A 1084 -9.85 41.52 23.95
CA ILE A 1084 -10.41 40.37 24.67
C ILE A 1084 -9.68 40.14 26.00
N ASN A 1085 -10.44 40.01 27.10
CA ASN A 1085 -9.88 39.81 28.44
C ASN A 1085 -9.57 38.31 28.65
N ARG A 1086 -8.39 37.87 28.21
CA ARG A 1086 -7.95 36.47 28.25
C ARG A 1086 -7.98 35.91 29.68
N ASP A 1087 -7.42 36.65 30.64
CA ASP A 1087 -7.30 36.19 32.02
C ASP A 1087 -8.66 36.03 32.70
N ALA A 1088 -9.61 36.95 32.47
CA ALA A 1088 -10.96 36.80 32.99
C ALA A 1088 -11.65 35.55 32.44
N ILE A 1089 -11.53 35.29 31.14
CA ILE A 1089 -12.13 34.12 30.49
C ILE A 1089 -11.50 32.81 31.00
N LEU A 1090 -10.18 32.73 31.14
CA LEU A 1090 -9.52 31.55 31.71
C LEU A 1090 -9.94 31.32 33.18
N ASN A 1091 -10.15 32.39 33.95
CA ASN A 1091 -10.71 32.31 35.30
C ASN A 1091 -12.20 31.91 35.31
N GLU A 1092 -13.00 32.29 34.31
CA GLU A 1092 -14.38 31.80 34.13
C GLU A 1092 -14.40 30.30 33.83
N ILE A 1093 -13.53 29.84 32.92
CA ILE A 1093 -13.37 28.41 32.56
C ILE A 1093 -12.95 27.59 33.80
N SER A 1094 -11.97 28.07 34.57
CA SER A 1094 -11.54 27.44 35.83
C SER A 1094 -12.66 27.34 36.87
N ARG A 1095 -13.50 28.40 36.99
CA ARG A 1095 -14.68 28.40 37.89
C ARG A 1095 -15.78 27.47 37.41
N LEU A 1096 -16.05 27.40 36.11
CA LEU A 1096 -17.07 26.52 35.52
C LEU A 1096 -16.65 25.05 35.63
N GLY A 1097 -15.35 24.77 35.50
CA GLY A 1097 -14.76 23.44 35.67
C GLY A 1097 -14.34 23.10 37.11
N HIS A 1098 -14.88 23.78 38.12
CA HIS A 1098 -14.43 23.61 39.52
C HIS A 1098 -14.53 22.15 39.99
N GLY A 1099 -13.40 21.59 40.46
CA GLY A 1099 -13.29 20.19 40.87
C GLY A 1099 -12.93 19.21 39.74
N LEU A 1100 -13.15 19.59 38.47
CA LEU A 1100 -12.78 18.80 37.29
C LEU A 1100 -11.42 19.24 36.71
N VAL A 1101 -11.17 20.54 36.63
CA VAL A 1101 -9.90 21.14 36.16
C VAL A 1101 -8.85 21.05 37.27
N ASP A 1102 -7.63 20.64 36.91
CA ASP A 1102 -6.49 20.60 37.83
C ASP A 1102 -5.54 21.79 37.64
N SER A 1103 -5.14 22.08 36.40
CA SER A 1103 -4.33 23.24 36.05
C SER A 1103 -4.69 23.81 34.68
N ILE A 1104 -4.34 25.08 34.45
CA ILE A 1104 -4.39 25.73 33.14
C ILE A 1104 -3.00 26.29 32.86
N GLU A 1105 -2.37 25.79 31.80
CA GLU A 1105 -1.07 26.23 31.30
C GLU A 1105 -1.29 27.18 30.12
N VAL A 1106 -0.60 28.32 30.10
CA VAL A 1106 -0.73 29.34 29.03
C VAL A 1106 0.62 29.52 28.35
N PHE A 1107 0.62 29.50 27.02
CA PHE A 1107 1.81 29.56 26.19
C PHE A 1107 1.79 30.87 25.38
N GLY A 1108 2.93 31.55 25.27
CA GLY A 1108 3.05 32.81 24.52
C GLY A 1108 2.60 34.07 25.28
N MET A 1109 2.86 34.16 26.58
CA MET A 1109 2.95 35.44 27.28
C MET A 1109 4.41 35.95 27.27
N GLU A 1110 4.80 36.57 26.15
CA GLU A 1110 5.82 37.65 26.09
C GLU A 1110 5.21 38.84 25.35
#